data_AF-A0A314ZJF8-F1
#
_entry.id   AF-A0A314ZJF8-F1
#
_cell.length_a   1.000
_cell.length_b   1.000
_cell.length_c   1.000
_cell.angle_alpha   90.00
_cell.angle_beta   90.00
_cell.angle_gamma   90.00
#
_symmetry.space_group_name_H-M   'P 1'
#
loop_
_entity.id
_entity.type
_entity.pdbx_description
1 polymer ?
#
loop_
_entity_poly.entity_id
_entity_poly.type
_entity_poly.pdbx_seq_one_letter_code
_entity_poly.pdbx_strand_id
1 'polypeptide(L)'
;MATASQADSRRKYSWWWDSHISPKNSRWLQENLTDMDAKVKHMIKLIEEDADSFARRAEMYYKKRPELMKLVEEFYRAYRALAERYDHATGALRQAHRTMAEAFPNQVPFALGDESPAGSSASEADPRTPEMPPPIRAFLDLEELQKDALGLSSHFHAVKRNGAFTEESDSAPSRKGLKQLNDLFGSGEGRAKKGLNFHDTEEREHRMHNNGIHDLKARSLSESDQLGKAETEISNLKNALAKLEAEKEAGLLQYQQCLERLSILESEVSRAHEDSRGLSERASKAEAEVQTSKEALTKLEAERDASLLQYQQCLDKISNLENSISCAQKDAGELNDRASKAETEAGALKQDLTRVADEKEAALAQYKQCLEMISNLEDKILHVEEDARRINERAVKAEHEVETLKQAIATLNEEKEAAALQYDQCLETISSLEHKLSCAQEEAQRLHSEIDDGVAKLKGSEEKCLLLEKSNQTLQSELESLVQKMESQGEELTEKQKELGRLWTCIQEERLRFMEAETAFQTLQHLHSQSQEELRSLVSELQNGALILNDMETRNQGLVDEVQKVKEENKSLSELNLSSSMSIKNLQDEILILRETVRKLEEEVEIRVDQRNALQQEIYCLKEELNDLNKKHQAMLEQVESVGLDPECLVICEGITG
;
A
#
# COMPACT_ATOMS: atom_id res chain seq x y z
N MET A 1 -73.61 7.78 68.60
CA MET A 1 -72.17 7.52 68.85
C MET A 1 -71.82 6.19 68.21
N ALA A 2 -70.69 6.00 67.54
CA ALA A 2 -69.64 6.97 67.17
C ALA A 2 -69.10 6.63 65.77
N THR A 3 -68.52 7.62 65.09
CA THR A 3 -67.85 7.45 63.80
C THR A 3 -66.44 6.88 63.98
N ALA A 4 -66.06 5.92 63.15
CA ALA A 4 -64.68 5.47 62.98
C ALA A 4 -64.26 5.73 61.53
N SER A 5 -63.64 6.88 61.28
CA SER A 5 -63.20 7.29 59.94
C SER A 5 -62.02 6.44 59.46
N GLN A 6 -62.03 6.10 58.17
CA GLN A 6 -61.04 5.25 57.53
C GLN A 6 -59.73 6.02 57.31
N ALA A 7 -58.90 6.11 58.35
CA ALA A 7 -57.72 6.95 58.39
C ALA A 7 -56.56 6.45 57.50
N ASP A 8 -56.53 7.00 56.28
CA ASP A 8 -55.32 7.41 55.55
C ASP A 8 -54.17 6.36 55.49
N SER A 9 -54.46 5.21 54.88
CA SER A 9 -53.47 4.14 54.64
C SER A 9 -52.25 4.59 53.82
N ARG A 10 -52.37 5.66 53.03
CA ARG A 10 -51.26 6.27 52.27
C ARG A 10 -50.21 6.94 53.14
N ARG A 11 -50.51 7.36 54.38
CA ARG A 11 -49.58 8.17 55.18
C ARG A 11 -48.56 7.37 56.01
N LYS A 12 -48.69 6.04 56.09
CA LYS A 12 -47.88 5.19 57.00
C LYS A 12 -46.36 5.22 56.77
N TYR A 13 -45.89 5.55 55.57
CA TYR A 13 -44.45 5.61 55.26
C TYR A 13 -43.87 7.04 55.23
N SER A 14 -44.69 8.09 55.37
CA SER A 14 -44.26 9.49 55.16
C SER A 14 -43.06 9.86 56.04
N TRP A 15 -43.06 9.43 57.31
CA TRP A 15 -42.02 9.78 58.29
C TRP A 15 -40.61 9.30 57.91
N TRP A 16 -40.48 8.26 57.07
CA TRP A 16 -39.20 7.86 56.49
C TRP A 16 -38.82 8.81 55.33
N TRP A 17 -39.70 8.93 54.33
CA TRP A 17 -39.42 9.67 53.09
C TRP A 17 -39.17 11.17 53.34
N ASP A 18 -39.97 11.81 54.20
CA ASP A 18 -39.86 13.22 54.56
C ASP A 18 -38.54 13.55 55.29
N SER A 19 -37.95 12.57 55.99
CA SER A 19 -36.74 12.74 56.81
C SER A 19 -35.44 12.69 56.00
N HIS A 20 -35.40 11.93 54.90
CA HIS A 20 -34.12 11.57 54.24
C HIS A 20 -33.95 12.03 52.79
N ILE A 21 -35.03 12.19 52.02
CA ILE A 21 -34.95 12.47 50.56
C ILE A 21 -35.54 13.86 50.21
N SER A 22 -36.27 14.51 51.13
CA SER A 22 -36.79 15.86 50.93
C SER A 22 -35.66 16.92 50.84
N PRO A 23 -35.64 17.79 49.80
CA PRO A 23 -34.68 18.89 49.67
C PRO A 23 -34.71 19.92 50.81
N LYS A 24 -35.74 19.88 51.68
CA LYS A 24 -35.89 20.76 52.84
C LYS A 24 -35.27 20.23 54.13
N ASN A 25 -34.85 18.95 54.17
CA ASN A 25 -34.27 18.30 55.36
C ASN A 25 -32.84 17.77 55.13
N SER A 26 -32.50 17.33 53.92
CA SER A 26 -31.20 16.72 53.63
C SER A 26 -30.11 17.75 53.36
N ARG A 27 -29.31 18.09 54.40
CA ARG A 27 -28.16 19.01 54.27
C ARG A 27 -27.21 18.63 53.14
N TRP A 28 -26.86 17.34 53.03
CA TRP A 28 -25.99 16.84 51.96
C TRP A 28 -26.55 17.12 50.56
N LEU A 29 -27.86 16.89 50.35
CA LEU A 29 -28.50 17.17 49.05
C LEU A 29 -28.51 18.67 48.75
N GLN A 30 -28.76 19.50 49.77
CA GLN A 30 -28.70 20.96 49.66
C GLN A 30 -27.27 21.45 49.32
N GLU A 31 -26.25 20.95 50.02
CA GLU A 31 -24.84 21.24 49.78
C GLU A 31 -24.41 20.87 48.35
N ASN A 32 -24.85 19.71 47.85
CA ASN A 32 -24.53 19.23 46.50
C ASN A 32 -25.27 20.05 45.43
N LEU A 33 -26.53 20.45 45.68
CA LEU A 33 -27.23 21.39 44.80
C LEU A 33 -26.51 22.75 44.75
N THR A 34 -25.99 23.27 45.86
CA THR A 34 -25.24 24.54 45.87
C THR A 34 -23.85 24.45 45.22
N ASP A 35 -23.15 23.33 45.35
CA ASP A 35 -21.87 23.08 44.65
C ASP A 35 -22.07 22.99 43.12
N MET A 36 -23.11 22.27 42.69
CA MET A 36 -23.46 22.14 41.27
C MET A 36 -23.93 23.48 40.66
N ASP A 37 -24.75 24.25 41.40
CA ASP A 37 -25.16 25.61 41.01
C ASP A 37 -23.96 26.58 40.93
N ALA A 38 -23.02 26.51 41.88
CA ALA A 38 -21.78 27.29 41.84
C ALA A 38 -20.89 26.94 40.62
N LYS A 39 -20.76 25.65 40.30
CA LYS A 39 -20.02 25.17 39.12
C LYS A 39 -20.69 25.63 37.81
N VAL A 40 -22.01 25.51 37.69
CA VAL A 40 -22.76 26.02 36.52
C VAL A 40 -22.60 27.53 36.37
N LYS A 41 -22.71 28.31 37.46
CA LYS A 41 -22.46 29.76 37.44
C LYS A 41 -21.02 30.12 37.07
N HIS A 42 -20.05 29.28 37.42
CA HIS A 42 -18.66 29.47 37.00
C HIS A 42 -18.46 29.12 35.51
N MET A 43 -19.08 28.05 35.00
CA MET A 43 -19.09 27.73 33.56
C MET A 43 -19.71 28.85 32.73
N ILE A 44 -20.86 29.39 33.16
CA ILE A 44 -21.56 30.50 32.50
C ILE A 44 -20.65 31.75 32.44
N LYS A 45 -19.97 32.10 33.53
CA LYS A 45 -19.00 33.22 33.53
C LYS A 45 -17.83 33.04 32.55
N LEU A 46 -17.36 31.82 32.34
CA LEU A 46 -16.31 31.53 31.33
C LEU A 46 -16.83 31.66 29.87
N ILE A 47 -18.13 31.90 29.67
CA ILE A 47 -18.80 32.07 28.38
C ILE A 47 -19.32 33.51 28.20
N GLU A 48 -19.72 34.18 29.29
CA GLU A 48 -20.34 35.52 29.29
C GLU A 48 -19.36 36.71 29.45
N GLU A 49 -18.07 36.50 29.70
CA GLU A 49 -17.10 37.60 29.95
C GLU A 49 -17.08 38.68 28.84
N ASP A 50 -17.32 39.94 29.22
CA ASP A 50 -17.44 41.10 28.33
C ASP A 50 -16.22 41.30 27.41
N ALA A 51 -16.47 41.41 26.11
CA ALA A 51 -15.43 41.59 25.10
C ALA A 51 -15.85 42.60 24.01
N ASP A 52 -15.33 43.84 24.11
CA ASP A 52 -15.59 44.97 23.19
C ASP A 52 -15.24 44.74 21.70
N SER A 53 -14.73 43.55 21.33
CA SER A 53 -14.44 43.21 19.94
C SER A 53 -14.43 41.70 19.67
N PHE A 54 -14.89 41.34 18.47
CA PHE A 54 -14.93 39.95 17.98
C PHE A 54 -13.56 39.25 18.02
N ALA A 55 -12.48 39.98 17.72
CA ALA A 55 -11.12 39.44 17.75
C ALA A 55 -10.69 39.00 19.16
N ARG A 56 -10.94 39.83 20.18
CA ARG A 56 -10.69 39.46 21.59
C ARG A 56 -11.56 38.29 22.04
N ARG A 57 -12.83 38.25 21.62
CA ARG A 57 -13.74 37.13 21.91
C ARG A 57 -13.21 35.80 21.36
N ALA A 58 -12.66 35.79 20.15
CA ALA A 58 -12.03 34.61 19.56
C ALA A 58 -10.74 34.19 20.30
N GLU A 59 -9.86 35.14 20.63
CA GLU A 59 -8.62 34.86 21.36
C GLU A 59 -8.89 34.33 22.78
N MET A 60 -9.83 34.94 23.50
CA MET A 60 -10.27 34.44 24.82
C MET A 60 -10.91 33.07 24.71
N TYR A 61 -11.76 32.79 23.71
CA TYR A 61 -12.39 31.47 23.56
C TYR A 61 -11.35 30.35 23.50
N TYR A 62 -10.27 30.49 22.71
CA TYR A 62 -9.22 29.47 22.65
C TYR A 62 -8.42 29.33 23.95
N LYS A 63 -8.25 30.41 24.72
CA LYS A 63 -7.60 30.39 26.05
C LYS A 63 -8.51 29.82 27.15
N LYS A 64 -9.82 30.04 27.07
CA LYS A 64 -10.83 29.61 28.05
C LYS A 64 -11.38 28.20 27.80
N ARG A 65 -11.32 27.69 26.56
CA ARG A 65 -11.79 26.34 26.19
C ARG A 65 -11.21 25.21 27.07
N PRO A 66 -9.92 25.21 27.48
CA PRO A 66 -9.39 24.19 28.40
C PRO A 66 -9.94 24.33 29.83
N GLU A 67 -10.09 25.55 30.34
CA GLU A 67 -10.66 25.82 31.67
C GLU A 67 -12.13 25.35 31.73
N LEU A 68 -12.91 25.69 30.71
CA LEU A 68 -14.31 25.28 30.57
C LEU A 68 -14.45 23.77 30.41
N MET A 69 -13.61 23.11 29.59
CA MET A 69 -13.63 21.66 29.43
C MET A 69 -13.36 20.93 30.75
N LYS A 70 -12.33 21.36 31.49
CA LYS A 70 -12.02 20.80 32.81
C LYS A 70 -13.19 20.95 33.79
N LEU A 71 -13.84 22.12 33.80
CA LEU A 71 -14.98 22.39 34.68
C LEU A 71 -16.23 21.57 34.29
N VAL A 72 -16.45 21.31 32.99
CA VAL A 72 -17.46 20.37 32.49
C VAL A 72 -17.18 18.94 32.94
N GLU A 73 -15.93 18.48 32.88
CA GLU A 73 -15.57 17.14 33.39
C GLU A 73 -15.78 17.03 34.90
N GLU A 74 -15.41 18.05 35.68
CA GLU A 74 -15.59 18.08 37.13
C GLU A 74 -17.08 18.12 37.52
N PHE A 75 -17.91 18.84 36.75
CA PHE A 75 -19.37 18.81 36.88
C PHE A 75 -19.96 17.43 36.54
N TYR A 76 -19.52 16.79 35.45
CA TYR A 76 -19.97 15.44 35.07
C TYR A 76 -19.57 14.39 36.12
N ARG A 77 -18.34 14.45 36.64
CA ARG A 77 -17.87 13.58 37.75
C ARG A 77 -18.72 13.77 39.01
N ALA A 78 -19.05 15.01 39.37
CA ALA A 78 -19.90 15.32 40.52
C ALA A 78 -21.35 14.84 40.32
N TYR A 79 -21.95 15.08 39.15
CA TYR A 79 -23.28 14.57 38.79
C TYR A 79 -23.34 13.04 38.86
N ARG A 80 -22.33 12.35 38.32
CA ARG A 80 -22.26 10.90 38.33
C ARG A 80 -22.18 10.35 39.77
N ALA A 81 -21.31 10.91 40.61
CA ALA A 81 -21.21 10.51 42.01
C ALA A 81 -22.50 10.82 42.82
N LEU A 82 -23.25 11.85 42.45
CA LEU A 82 -24.56 12.17 43.03
C LEU A 82 -25.62 11.13 42.63
N ALA A 83 -25.68 10.76 41.34
CA ALA A 83 -26.59 9.73 40.83
C ALA A 83 -26.28 8.34 41.43
N GLU A 84 -25.02 7.92 41.40
CA GLU A 84 -24.57 6.66 42.01
C GLU A 84 -24.96 6.59 43.51
N ARG A 85 -24.84 7.69 44.26
CA ARG A 85 -25.28 7.76 45.67
C ARG A 85 -26.81 7.75 45.85
N TYR A 86 -27.57 8.32 44.92
CA TYR A 86 -29.03 8.25 44.91
C TYR A 86 -29.52 6.81 44.66
N ASP A 87 -28.88 6.08 43.75
CA ASP A 87 -29.18 4.68 43.47
C ASP A 87 -28.83 3.78 44.66
N HIS A 88 -27.69 4.01 45.34
CA HIS A 88 -27.36 3.30 46.58
C HIS A 88 -28.40 3.56 47.69
N ALA A 89 -28.82 4.81 47.89
CA ALA A 89 -29.84 5.15 48.88
C ALA A 89 -31.21 4.52 48.55
N THR A 90 -31.62 4.56 47.27
CA THR A 90 -32.89 4.00 46.80
C THR A 90 -32.88 2.46 46.82
N GLY A 91 -31.74 1.84 46.50
CA GLY A 91 -31.53 0.40 46.59
C GLY A 91 -31.58 -0.10 48.04
N ALA A 92 -30.88 0.58 48.95
CA ALA A 92 -30.94 0.30 50.39
C ALA A 92 -32.37 0.45 50.95
N LEU A 93 -33.12 1.45 50.50
CA LEU A 93 -34.52 1.67 50.87
C LEU A 93 -35.44 0.54 50.37
N ARG A 94 -35.29 0.10 49.11
CA ARG A 94 -36.02 -1.06 48.57
C ARG A 94 -35.69 -2.34 49.34
N GLN A 95 -34.42 -2.55 49.68
CA GLN A 95 -33.99 -3.72 50.47
C GLN A 95 -34.54 -3.66 51.90
N ALA A 96 -34.54 -2.50 52.56
CA ALA A 96 -35.11 -2.36 53.89
C ALA A 96 -36.64 -2.55 53.92
N HIS A 97 -37.37 -2.06 52.90
CA HIS A 97 -38.80 -2.37 52.75
C HIS A 97 -39.06 -3.87 52.55
N ARG A 98 -38.22 -4.56 51.76
CA ARG A 98 -38.28 -6.02 51.60
C ARG A 98 -38.07 -6.74 52.94
N THR A 99 -37.01 -6.40 53.67
CA THR A 99 -36.72 -6.97 54.99
C THR A 99 -37.80 -6.65 56.04
N MET A 100 -38.46 -5.49 55.97
CA MET A 100 -39.61 -5.18 56.82
C MET A 100 -40.85 -6.03 56.50
N ALA A 101 -41.11 -6.29 55.20
CA ALA A 101 -42.21 -7.16 54.78
C ALA A 101 -41.97 -8.63 55.21
N GLU A 102 -40.72 -9.09 55.10
CA GLU A 102 -40.27 -10.40 55.60
C GLU A 102 -40.39 -10.51 57.14
N ALA A 103 -40.04 -9.45 57.87
CA ALA A 103 -40.11 -9.42 59.34
C ALA A 103 -41.54 -9.29 59.91
N PHE A 104 -42.49 -8.72 59.16
CA PHE A 104 -43.86 -8.50 59.63
C PHE A 104 -44.93 -8.92 58.59
N PRO A 105 -45.09 -10.22 58.27
CA PRO A 105 -45.94 -10.68 57.15
C PRO A 105 -47.43 -10.31 57.23
N ASN A 106 -47.94 -10.00 58.43
CA ASN A 106 -49.39 -9.89 58.70
C ASN A 106 -49.97 -8.47 58.51
N GLN A 107 -49.26 -7.53 57.87
CA GLN A 107 -49.77 -6.16 57.62
C GLN A 107 -49.39 -5.55 56.25
N VAL A 108 -49.96 -6.08 55.15
CA VAL A 108 -50.62 -5.33 54.04
C VAL A 108 -50.88 -6.27 52.82
N PRO A 109 -52.02 -6.16 52.10
CA PRO A 109 -52.30 -7.00 50.93
C PRO A 109 -51.40 -6.76 49.70
N PHE A 110 -51.24 -7.81 48.88
CA PHE A 110 -50.58 -7.80 47.57
C PHE A 110 -51.28 -6.90 46.55
N ALA A 111 -50.50 -6.15 45.75
CA ALA A 111 -50.98 -5.50 44.52
C ALA A 111 -49.84 -5.10 43.55
N LEU A 112 -49.03 -6.07 43.08
CA LEU A 112 -48.38 -6.13 41.75
C LEU A 112 -47.56 -7.43 41.67
N GLY A 113 -47.57 -8.08 40.50
CA GLY A 113 -46.86 -9.34 40.25
C GLY A 113 -45.59 -9.16 39.43
N ASP A 114 -44.73 -10.19 39.48
CA ASP A 114 -43.46 -10.38 38.76
C ASP A 114 -42.34 -9.35 38.97
N GLU A 115 -41.05 -9.73 39.00
CA GLU A 115 -40.43 -11.07 38.89
C GLU A 115 -39.59 -11.42 40.13
N SER A 116 -38.99 -12.62 40.16
CA SER A 116 -37.86 -12.95 41.04
C SER A 116 -36.78 -13.79 40.32
N PRO A 117 -35.51 -13.72 40.74
CA PRO A 117 -34.42 -13.60 39.76
C PRO A 117 -33.53 -14.84 39.60
N ALA A 118 -33.03 -15.01 38.37
CA ALA A 118 -31.78 -15.70 38.02
C ALA A 118 -31.11 -14.93 36.86
N GLY A 119 -29.80 -15.06 36.65
CA GLY A 119 -29.06 -14.18 35.72
C GLY A 119 -27.99 -14.86 34.86
N SER A 120 -27.15 -14.01 34.27
CA SER A 120 -25.99 -14.28 33.39
C SER A 120 -26.25 -14.64 31.90
N SER A 121 -25.97 -13.64 31.03
CA SER A 121 -25.21 -13.72 29.75
C SER A 121 -25.66 -14.68 28.61
N ALA A 122 -25.55 -14.36 27.31
CA ALA A 122 -24.72 -13.36 26.62
C ALA A 122 -25.30 -12.94 25.22
N SER A 123 -24.64 -11.96 24.58
CA SER A 123 -24.68 -11.52 23.17
C SER A 123 -26.01 -11.13 22.49
N GLU A 124 -26.07 -9.83 22.15
CA GLU A 124 -26.22 -9.33 20.76
C GLU A 124 -27.33 -9.90 19.84
N ALA A 125 -28.46 -9.18 19.78
CA ALA A 125 -29.04 -8.73 18.51
C ALA A 125 -29.97 -7.53 18.77
N ASP A 126 -29.86 -6.47 17.96
CA ASP A 126 -30.78 -5.32 17.99
C ASP A 126 -32.09 -5.67 17.22
N PRO A 127 -33.29 -5.34 17.74
CA PRO A 127 -34.52 -5.96 17.26
C PRO A 127 -35.12 -5.27 16.02
N ARG A 128 -35.64 -6.08 15.09
CA ARG A 128 -36.58 -5.59 14.06
C ARG A 128 -37.94 -5.29 14.68
N THR A 129 -38.53 -4.15 14.31
CA THR A 129 -39.97 -3.92 14.43
C THR A 129 -40.77 -4.94 13.62
N PRO A 130 -41.95 -5.35 14.12
CA PRO A 130 -43.14 -5.21 13.25
C PRO A 130 -44.44 -4.81 13.99
N GLU A 131 -45.19 -3.95 13.31
CA GLU A 131 -46.66 -3.89 13.13
C GLU A 131 -47.68 -4.09 14.29
N MET A 132 -48.72 -3.26 14.25
CA MET A 132 -49.92 -3.30 15.11
C MET A 132 -51.19 -3.54 14.28
N PRO A 133 -51.98 -4.59 14.59
CA PRO A 133 -53.40 -4.65 14.25
C PRO A 133 -54.29 -5.25 15.38
N PRO A 134 -55.63 -5.23 15.27
CA PRO A 134 -56.51 -4.08 15.05
C PRO A 134 -57.65 -4.00 16.11
N PRO A 135 -58.44 -2.91 16.18
CA PRO A 135 -59.51 -2.78 17.19
C PRO A 135 -60.75 -3.63 16.88
N ILE A 136 -61.31 -4.27 17.92
CA ILE A 136 -62.50 -5.15 17.87
C ILE A 136 -63.79 -4.34 17.62
N ARG A 137 -64.70 -4.86 16.80
CA ARG A 137 -66.06 -4.30 16.64
C ARG A 137 -67.15 -5.38 16.78
N ALA A 138 -68.00 -5.19 17.78
CA ALA A 138 -69.37 -5.69 17.97
C ALA A 138 -69.76 -7.11 17.52
N PHE A 139 -70.18 -7.93 18.49
CA PHE A 139 -71.29 -8.87 18.34
C PHE A 139 -72.26 -8.72 19.53
N LEU A 140 -73.48 -8.28 19.25
CA LEU A 140 -74.68 -8.55 20.03
C LEU A 140 -75.83 -8.63 19.04
N ASP A 141 -76.55 -9.74 19.06
CA ASP A 141 -77.78 -9.96 18.30
C ASP A 141 -78.64 -10.96 19.08
N LEU A 142 -79.88 -10.57 19.40
CA LEU A 142 -81.09 -11.39 19.27
C LEU A 142 -82.32 -10.53 19.64
N GLU A 143 -83.25 -10.40 18.68
CA GLU A 143 -84.74 -10.30 18.72
C GLU A 143 -85.50 -9.79 19.99
N GLU A 144 -86.72 -9.22 19.90
CA GLU A 144 -87.85 -9.67 19.07
C GLU A 144 -88.95 -8.60 18.85
N LEU A 145 -89.74 -8.83 17.80
CA LEU A 145 -91.17 -8.53 17.59
C LEU A 145 -91.66 -7.11 17.19
N GLN A 146 -92.57 -7.12 16.20
CA GLN A 146 -93.24 -5.98 15.57
C GLN A 146 -94.62 -5.68 16.17
N LYS A 147 -95.16 -4.48 15.90
CA LYS A 147 -96.58 -4.31 15.47
C LYS A 147 -96.90 -2.93 14.90
N ASP A 148 -97.72 -2.92 13.84
CA ASP A 148 -98.21 -1.71 13.16
C ASP A 148 -99.43 -1.08 13.84
N ALA A 149 -99.59 0.24 13.65
CA ALA A 149 -100.88 0.93 13.66
C ALA A 149 -100.81 2.23 12.80
N LEU A 150 -101.88 2.55 12.07
CA LEU A 150 -101.99 3.71 11.18
C LEU A 150 -102.83 4.84 11.81
N GLY A 151 -102.54 6.12 11.50
CA GLY A 151 -103.50 7.21 11.78
C GLY A 151 -102.98 8.65 11.71
N LEU A 152 -103.34 9.37 10.63
CA LEU A 152 -104.10 10.65 10.56
C LEU A 152 -104.22 11.52 11.86
N SER A 153 -104.24 12.86 11.85
CA SER A 153 -104.12 13.89 10.79
C SER A 153 -104.04 15.31 11.41
N SER A 154 -103.54 16.30 10.64
CA SER A 154 -103.78 17.78 10.74
C SER A 154 -103.48 18.52 12.08
N HIS A 155 -102.75 19.65 12.19
CA HIS A 155 -102.47 20.84 11.35
C HIS A 155 -103.40 22.07 11.59
N PHE A 156 -102.74 23.24 11.69
CA PHE A 156 -103.22 24.66 11.74
C PHE A 156 -103.67 25.36 13.06
N HIS A 157 -102.89 26.42 13.39
CA HIS A 157 -103.28 27.81 13.75
C HIS A 157 -104.13 28.13 15.03
N ALA A 158 -104.04 29.32 15.66
CA ALA A 158 -103.03 30.41 15.71
C ALA A 158 -103.44 31.53 16.74
N VAL A 159 -102.62 32.60 16.85
CA VAL A 159 -102.95 33.98 17.34
C VAL A 159 -103.05 34.26 18.86
N LYS A 160 -101.89 34.47 19.50
CA LYS A 160 -101.35 35.79 19.95
C LYS A 160 -102.32 36.89 20.47
N ARG A 161 -102.13 37.34 21.72
CA ARG A 161 -102.18 38.78 22.12
C ARG A 161 -101.35 39.09 23.38
N ASN A 162 -101.12 40.38 23.69
CA ASN A 162 -100.10 40.87 24.65
C ASN A 162 -100.69 41.79 25.74
N GLY A 163 -100.08 41.81 26.94
CA GLY A 163 -99.95 42.98 27.85
C GLY A 163 -101.17 43.40 28.70
N ALA A 164 -101.07 44.32 29.67
CA ALA A 164 -99.91 44.87 30.41
C ALA A 164 -100.37 45.79 31.59
N PHE A 165 -99.54 45.97 32.63
CA PHE A 165 -99.72 46.88 33.81
C PHE A 165 -100.95 46.57 34.73
N THR A 166 -101.16 47.12 35.94
CA THR A 166 -100.55 48.26 36.69
C THR A 166 -100.51 47.99 38.24
N GLU A 167 -100.44 49.03 39.09
CA GLU A 167 -99.97 49.06 40.50
C GLU A 167 -101.06 49.04 41.62
N GLU A 168 -100.58 49.13 42.88
CA GLU A 168 -101.17 49.76 44.10
C GLU A 168 -102.02 48.99 45.15
N SER A 169 -101.40 48.81 46.33
CA SER A 169 -101.73 49.45 47.63
C SER A 169 -103.03 49.16 48.43
N ASP A 170 -102.81 48.72 49.69
CA ASP A 170 -103.52 48.99 50.96
C ASP A 170 -105.04 49.34 51.04
N SER A 171 -105.79 48.60 51.88
CA SER A 171 -106.37 49.14 53.15
C SER A 171 -107.32 48.18 53.89
N ALA A 172 -107.49 48.41 55.20
CA ALA A 172 -108.58 47.88 56.05
C ALA A 172 -109.48 49.06 56.50
N PRO A 173 -110.75 48.91 56.94
CA PRO A 173 -111.03 48.52 58.36
C PRO A 173 -112.46 48.00 58.75
N SER A 174 -112.58 47.49 60.00
CA SER A 174 -113.65 47.72 61.02
C SER A 174 -115.17 47.74 60.69
N ARG A 175 -115.99 46.93 61.41
CA ARG A 175 -117.07 47.44 62.32
C ARG A 175 -117.75 46.43 63.28
N LYS A 176 -118.56 46.99 64.20
CA LYS A 176 -119.23 46.42 65.41
C LYS A 176 -120.60 45.76 65.15
N GLY A 177 -121.14 44.97 66.11
CA GLY A 177 -122.61 44.77 66.23
C GLY A 177 -123.18 43.79 67.29
N LEU A 178 -123.71 44.33 68.41
CA LEU A 178 -124.94 43.95 69.18
C LEU A 178 -125.32 42.48 69.54
N LYS A 179 -125.74 42.28 70.82
CA LYS A 179 -126.73 41.28 71.31
C LYS A 179 -127.60 41.88 72.45
N GLN A 180 -128.66 41.17 72.88
CA GLN A 180 -129.83 41.71 73.58
C GLN A 180 -130.15 40.99 74.93
N LEU A 181 -131.21 41.42 75.62
CA LEU A 181 -131.82 40.88 76.87
C LEU A 181 -132.21 39.37 76.73
N ASN A 182 -132.52 38.57 77.77
CA ASN A 182 -133.35 38.82 78.97
C ASN A 182 -133.28 37.68 80.02
N ASP A 183 -133.62 37.92 81.30
CA ASP A 183 -133.93 36.92 82.36
C ASP A 183 -134.51 37.63 83.64
N LEU A 184 -135.02 37.06 84.77
CA LEU A 184 -135.27 35.68 85.28
C LEU A 184 -136.35 35.68 86.40
N PHE A 185 -137.38 34.80 86.34
CA PHE A 185 -138.30 34.30 87.42
C PHE A 185 -139.14 35.31 88.28
N GLY A 186 -140.22 34.89 88.98
CA GLY A 186 -140.98 33.62 88.95
C GLY A 186 -141.93 33.34 90.16
N SER A 187 -142.99 32.54 89.90
CA SER A 187 -143.82 31.69 90.80
C SER A 187 -144.59 32.23 92.04
N GLY A 188 -145.76 31.61 92.35
CA GLY A 188 -146.48 31.73 93.64
C GLY A 188 -147.97 31.33 93.65
N GLU A 189 -148.34 30.19 94.26
CA GLU A 189 -149.73 29.74 94.51
C GLU A 189 -150.26 30.10 95.92
N GLY A 190 -151.60 30.14 96.10
CA GLY A 190 -152.25 30.25 97.42
C GLY A 190 -153.78 30.06 97.38
N ARG A 191 -154.40 29.44 98.40
CA ARG A 191 -155.79 28.92 98.32
C ARG A 191 -156.65 29.08 99.60
N ALA A 192 -157.92 29.43 99.41
CA ALA A 192 -159.14 29.14 100.21
C ALA A 192 -159.35 29.70 101.66
N LYS A 193 -160.53 30.34 101.86
CA LYS A 193 -161.55 30.17 102.96
C LYS A 193 -162.71 31.18 102.74
N LYS A 194 -164.00 30.78 102.68
CA LYS A 194 -164.97 30.48 103.78
C LYS A 194 -165.46 31.77 104.51
N GLY A 195 -166.75 32.11 104.61
CA GLY A 195 -167.97 31.57 103.98
C GLY A 195 -169.30 32.21 104.49
N LEU A 196 -170.40 32.00 103.76
CA LEU A 196 -171.75 31.57 104.17
C LEU A 196 -172.60 32.30 105.27
N ASN A 197 -173.77 32.79 104.81
CA ASN A 197 -175.16 32.50 105.27
C ASN A 197 -175.91 33.29 106.39
N PHE A 198 -176.99 33.93 105.93
CA PHE A 198 -178.41 33.95 106.41
C PHE A 198 -178.82 34.15 107.89
N HIS A 199 -179.85 34.99 108.05
CA HIS A 199 -181.00 34.74 108.93
C HIS A 199 -182.31 35.17 108.24
N ASP A 200 -183.31 34.30 108.22
CA ASP A 200 -184.74 34.66 108.18
C ASP A 200 -185.23 34.81 109.61
N THR A 201 -186.04 35.83 109.93
CA THR A 201 -186.83 35.86 111.19
C THR A 201 -187.96 36.90 111.18
N GLU A 202 -189.19 36.39 111.23
CA GLU A 202 -190.33 36.85 112.05
C GLU A 202 -190.98 38.26 111.91
N GLU A 203 -192.28 38.21 111.57
CA GLU A 203 -193.43 38.80 112.29
C GLU A 203 -193.58 40.33 112.53
N ARG A 204 -194.46 40.94 111.71
CA ARG A 204 -195.63 41.80 112.07
C ARG A 204 -196.14 42.44 110.78
N GLU A 205 -197.40 42.38 110.36
CA GLU A 205 -198.69 42.08 111.00
C GLU A 205 -199.12 43.00 112.16
N HIS A 206 -199.85 44.07 111.83
CA HIS A 206 -201.01 44.65 112.54
C HIS A 206 -201.87 45.35 111.46
N ARG A 207 -203.13 44.95 111.24
CA ARG A 207 -204.35 45.45 111.90
C ARG A 207 -204.50 46.98 111.76
N MET A 208 -205.32 47.45 110.82
CA MET A 208 -206.78 47.61 110.92
C MET A 208 -207.25 48.46 112.11
N HIS A 209 -207.91 49.59 111.80
CA HIS A 209 -208.98 50.11 112.62
C HIS A 209 -210.14 50.54 111.71
N ASN A 210 -211.33 49.96 111.93
CA ASN A 210 -212.56 50.33 111.23
C ASN A 210 -213.38 51.27 112.12
N ASN A 211 -213.90 52.34 111.55
CA ASN A 211 -215.13 53.07 111.89
C ASN A 211 -215.23 54.28 110.93
N GLY A 212 -216.39 54.88 110.67
CA GLY A 212 -217.73 54.57 111.18
C GLY A 212 -218.58 55.84 111.12
N ILE A 213 -219.56 55.86 110.22
CA ILE A 213 -220.65 56.86 110.21
C ILE A 213 -221.81 56.28 111.03
N HIS A 214 -222.75 57.13 111.45
CA HIS A 214 -223.88 56.91 112.38
C HIS A 214 -223.58 57.18 113.86
N ASP A 215 -224.52 57.70 114.64
CA ASP A 215 -225.64 58.62 114.32
C ASP A 215 -226.10 59.25 115.64
N LEU A 216 -226.52 60.51 115.63
CA LEU A 216 -227.42 61.01 116.66
C LEU A 216 -228.32 62.13 116.12
N LYS A 217 -229.60 61.77 116.02
CA LYS A 217 -230.77 62.65 116.16
C LYS A 217 -231.05 63.61 114.99
N ALA A 218 -231.62 63.03 113.94
CA ALA A 218 -232.55 63.76 113.10
C ALA A 218 -233.81 64.22 113.88
N ARG A 219 -234.44 65.28 113.34
CA ARG A 219 -235.90 65.50 113.23
C ARG A 219 -236.76 65.69 114.50
N SER A 220 -237.26 66.92 114.61
CA SER A 220 -238.71 67.19 114.57
C SER A 220 -239.09 67.64 113.15
N LEU A 221 -240.32 67.57 112.60
CA LEU A 221 -241.62 66.97 112.95
C LEU A 221 -242.20 67.12 114.37
N SER A 222 -243.48 67.45 114.54
CA SER A 222 -244.46 67.97 113.56
C SER A 222 -244.49 69.50 113.65
N GLU A 223 -244.95 70.26 112.66
CA GLU A 223 -245.98 69.93 111.67
C GLU A 223 -245.44 69.94 110.22
N SER A 224 -245.53 68.78 109.53
CA SER A 224 -245.06 68.46 108.15
C SER A 224 -243.53 68.35 107.91
N ASP A 225 -242.97 67.89 106.77
CA ASP A 225 -243.51 67.48 105.46
C ASP A 225 -242.66 66.35 104.75
N GLN A 226 -243.02 66.01 103.50
CA GLN A 226 -242.30 65.30 102.42
C GLN A 226 -241.88 63.82 102.55
N LEU A 227 -241.62 63.17 101.39
CA LEU A 227 -241.87 61.74 101.14
C LEU A 227 -240.79 60.94 100.35
N GLY A 228 -239.53 61.39 100.17
CA GLY A 228 -238.59 60.72 99.24
C GLY A 228 -237.14 60.52 99.69
N LYS A 229 -236.82 59.43 100.42
CA LYS A 229 -235.43 59.09 100.86
C LYS A 229 -235.04 57.59 100.93
N ALA A 230 -235.90 56.64 100.53
CA ALA A 230 -235.68 55.21 100.83
C ALA A 230 -234.86 54.42 99.78
N GLU A 231 -234.80 54.85 98.52
CA GLU A 231 -234.18 54.06 97.43
C GLU A 231 -232.65 54.21 97.33
N THR A 232 -232.08 55.26 97.92
CA THR A 232 -230.68 55.66 97.70
C THR A 232 -229.64 54.83 98.46
N GLU A 233 -230.05 53.99 99.42
CA GLU A 233 -229.13 53.34 100.36
C GLU A 233 -228.65 51.96 99.88
N ILE A 234 -229.55 51.13 99.37
CA ILE A 234 -229.26 49.74 98.96
C ILE A 234 -228.36 49.67 97.71
N SER A 235 -228.41 50.68 96.83
CA SER A 235 -227.53 50.78 95.65
C SER A 235 -226.03 50.78 96.05
N ASN A 236 -225.70 51.33 97.22
CA ASN A 236 -224.31 51.45 97.69
C ASN A 236 -223.70 50.11 98.10
N LEU A 237 -224.51 49.18 98.64
CA LEU A 237 -224.02 47.85 99.05
C LEU A 237 -223.61 46.98 97.85
N LYS A 238 -224.30 47.11 96.70
CA LYS A 238 -223.88 46.45 95.44
C LYS A 238 -222.51 46.95 94.96
N ASN A 239 -222.25 48.25 95.06
CA ASN A 239 -220.96 48.84 94.68
C ASN A 239 -219.80 48.42 95.59
N ALA A 240 -220.05 48.15 96.87
CA ALA A 240 -219.02 47.68 97.80
C ALA A 240 -218.54 46.26 97.48
N LEU A 241 -219.46 45.34 97.17
CA LEU A 241 -219.14 43.93 96.91
C LEU A 241 -218.34 43.78 95.60
N ALA A 242 -218.72 44.50 94.55
CA ALA A 242 -218.02 44.50 93.27
C ALA A 242 -216.55 45.00 93.35
N LYS A 243 -216.22 45.89 94.31
CA LYS A 243 -214.83 46.31 94.54
C LYS A 243 -213.98 45.19 95.15
N LEU A 244 -214.51 44.51 96.15
CA LEU A 244 -213.78 43.46 96.89
C LEU A 244 -213.48 42.26 95.96
N GLU A 245 -214.40 41.95 95.04
CA GLU A 245 -214.19 40.92 94.01
C GLU A 245 -213.10 41.32 93.01
N ALA A 246 -213.05 42.59 92.57
CA ALA A 246 -211.98 43.11 91.72
C ALA A 246 -210.61 43.17 92.43
N GLU A 247 -210.56 43.49 93.73
CA GLU A 247 -209.32 43.48 94.54
C GLU A 247 -208.75 42.06 94.68
N LYS A 248 -209.60 41.05 94.86
CA LYS A 248 -209.22 39.62 94.84
C LYS A 248 -208.62 39.21 93.50
N GLU A 249 -209.23 39.60 92.38
CA GLU A 249 -208.73 39.27 91.03
C GLU A 249 -207.40 39.98 90.73
N ALA A 250 -207.25 41.24 91.15
CA ALA A 250 -205.98 41.97 91.05
C ALA A 250 -204.85 41.32 91.86
N GLY A 251 -205.13 40.83 93.08
CA GLY A 251 -204.15 40.11 93.90
C GLY A 251 -203.71 38.78 93.28
N LEU A 252 -204.64 38.03 92.68
CA LEU A 252 -204.33 36.79 91.95
C LEU A 252 -203.42 37.04 90.74
N LEU A 253 -203.71 38.09 89.96
CA LEU A 253 -202.89 38.50 88.81
C LEU A 253 -201.47 38.90 89.24
N GLN A 254 -201.30 39.62 90.36
CA GLN A 254 -199.98 39.95 90.89
C GLN A 254 -199.19 38.71 91.30
N TYR A 255 -199.82 37.75 92.00
CA TYR A 255 -199.15 36.51 92.40
C TYR A 255 -198.71 35.68 91.17
N GLN A 256 -199.55 35.61 90.15
CA GLN A 256 -199.25 34.91 88.90
C GLN A 256 -198.11 35.59 88.12
N GLN A 257 -198.06 36.91 88.11
CA GLN A 257 -196.97 37.71 87.52
C GLN A 257 -195.64 37.59 88.31
N CYS A 258 -195.69 37.35 89.62
CA CYS A 258 -194.50 37.01 90.42
C CYS A 258 -193.96 35.60 90.10
N LEU A 259 -194.84 34.61 89.91
CA LEU A 259 -194.45 33.27 89.45
C LEU A 259 -193.79 33.28 88.07
N GLU A 260 -194.35 34.04 87.13
CA GLU A 260 -193.78 34.21 85.79
C GLU A 260 -192.37 34.84 85.83
N ARG A 261 -192.17 35.86 86.68
CA ARG A 261 -190.83 36.44 86.93
C ARG A 261 -189.83 35.44 87.51
N LEU A 262 -190.24 34.59 88.45
CA LEU A 262 -189.35 33.57 89.03
C LEU A 262 -188.93 32.54 87.97
N SER A 263 -189.88 32.06 87.15
CA SER A 263 -189.61 31.16 86.03
C SER A 263 -188.62 31.76 85.02
N ILE A 264 -188.77 33.06 84.72
CA ILE A 264 -187.80 33.79 83.89
C ILE A 264 -186.41 33.76 84.55
N LEU A 265 -186.26 34.22 85.80
CA LEU A 265 -184.96 34.25 86.49
C LEU A 265 -184.30 32.87 86.59
N GLU A 266 -185.07 31.81 86.86
CA GLU A 266 -184.54 30.44 86.93
C GLU A 266 -184.01 29.97 85.56
N SER A 267 -184.66 30.34 84.47
CA SER A 267 -184.15 30.12 83.11
C SER A 267 -182.89 30.94 82.80
N GLU A 268 -182.78 32.18 83.31
CA GLU A 268 -181.60 33.03 83.12
C GLU A 268 -180.38 32.51 83.91
N VAL A 269 -180.59 32.04 85.14
CA VAL A 269 -179.56 31.40 85.97
C VAL A 269 -179.09 30.08 85.34
N SER A 270 -180.03 29.28 84.81
CA SER A 270 -179.70 28.03 84.09
C SER A 270 -178.83 28.32 82.86
N ARG A 271 -179.25 29.29 82.02
CA ARG A 271 -178.50 29.75 80.85
C ARG A 271 -177.10 30.27 81.23
N ALA A 272 -177.00 31.08 82.29
CA ALA A 272 -175.72 31.60 82.77
C ALA A 272 -174.79 30.49 83.31
N HIS A 273 -175.32 29.41 83.88
CA HIS A 273 -174.54 28.24 84.30
C HIS A 273 -174.04 27.41 83.10
N GLU A 274 -174.85 27.27 82.05
CA GLU A 274 -174.43 26.65 80.79
C GLU A 274 -173.36 27.49 80.06
N ASP A 275 -173.55 28.82 79.98
CA ASP A 275 -172.55 29.75 79.45
C ASP A 275 -171.23 29.68 80.24
N SER A 276 -171.30 29.64 81.57
CA SER A 276 -170.14 29.50 82.45
C SER A 276 -169.40 28.18 82.23
N ARG A 277 -170.13 27.07 82.04
CA ARG A 277 -169.54 25.76 81.70
C ARG A 277 -168.87 25.79 80.32
N GLY A 278 -169.55 26.32 79.31
CA GLY A 278 -169.01 26.45 77.96
C GLY A 278 -167.80 27.39 77.88
N LEU A 279 -167.70 28.38 78.78
CA LEU A 279 -166.50 29.21 78.96
C LEU A 279 -165.37 28.43 79.64
N SER A 280 -165.65 27.63 80.67
CA SER A 280 -164.66 26.77 81.33
C SER A 280 -164.09 25.72 80.38
N GLU A 281 -164.92 25.07 79.55
CA GLU A 281 -164.48 24.10 78.54
C GLU A 281 -163.62 24.76 77.45
N ARG A 282 -163.99 25.98 77.01
CA ARG A 282 -163.14 26.80 76.11
C ARG A 282 -161.81 27.19 76.74
N ALA A 283 -161.78 27.52 78.03
CA ALA A 283 -160.54 27.83 78.75
C ALA A 283 -159.63 26.61 78.82
N SER A 284 -160.12 25.44 79.27
CA SER A 284 -159.33 24.21 79.32
C SER A 284 -158.84 23.75 77.94
N LYS A 285 -159.63 23.96 76.87
CA LYS A 285 -159.18 23.71 75.50
C LYS A 285 -158.07 24.67 75.07
N ALA A 286 -158.20 25.96 75.36
CA ALA A 286 -157.18 26.96 75.08
C ALA A 286 -155.88 26.70 75.88
N GLU A 287 -155.97 26.23 77.12
CA GLU A 287 -154.80 25.82 77.92
C GLU A 287 -154.07 24.63 77.29
N ALA A 288 -154.79 23.63 76.77
CA ALA A 288 -154.21 22.51 76.03
C ALA A 288 -153.58 22.95 74.69
N GLU A 289 -154.21 23.87 73.96
CA GLU A 289 -153.66 24.47 72.73
C GLU A 289 -152.41 25.32 73.02
N VAL A 290 -152.35 26.03 74.16
CA VAL A 290 -151.16 26.74 74.63
C VAL A 290 -150.05 25.78 75.07
N GLN A 291 -150.38 24.69 75.76
CA GLN A 291 -149.39 23.72 76.22
C GLN A 291 -148.75 22.95 75.05
N THR A 292 -149.56 22.47 74.10
CA THR A 292 -149.05 21.85 72.86
C THR A 292 -148.26 22.85 72.01
N SER A 293 -148.62 24.14 72.00
CA SER A 293 -147.82 25.19 71.34
C SER A 293 -146.47 25.42 72.03
N LYS A 294 -146.38 25.35 73.36
CA LYS A 294 -145.10 25.42 74.09
C LYS A 294 -144.21 24.23 73.78
N GLU A 295 -144.77 23.03 73.73
CA GLU A 295 -144.04 21.80 73.37
C GLU A 295 -143.53 21.85 71.92
N ALA A 296 -144.32 22.39 71.00
CA ALA A 296 -143.88 22.66 69.64
C ALA A 296 -142.75 23.70 69.58
N LEU A 297 -142.82 24.77 70.38
CA LEU A 297 -141.76 25.78 70.46
C LEU A 297 -140.45 25.20 70.99
N THR A 298 -140.45 24.46 72.10
CA THR A 298 -139.22 23.87 72.66
C THR A 298 -138.59 22.84 71.71
N LYS A 299 -139.41 22.12 70.94
CA LYS A 299 -138.93 21.23 69.86
C LYS A 299 -138.28 22.01 68.71
N LEU A 300 -138.89 23.11 68.27
CA LEU A 300 -138.33 23.98 67.22
C LEU A 300 -137.05 24.69 67.68
N GLU A 301 -136.93 25.05 68.96
CA GLU A 301 -135.70 25.61 69.53
C GLU A 301 -134.57 24.57 69.57
N ALA A 302 -134.87 23.32 69.97
CA ALA A 302 -133.91 22.23 69.91
C ALA A 302 -133.48 21.89 68.46
N GLU A 303 -134.40 21.93 67.50
CA GLU A 303 -134.11 21.74 66.07
C GLU A 303 -133.28 22.91 65.50
N ARG A 304 -133.56 24.15 65.89
CA ARG A 304 -132.74 25.33 65.57
C ARG A 304 -131.32 25.16 66.09
N ASP A 305 -131.16 24.77 67.35
CA ASP A 305 -129.84 24.71 67.99
C ASP A 305 -129.01 23.51 67.52
N ALA A 306 -129.65 22.38 67.22
CA ALA A 306 -129.01 21.28 66.49
C ALA A 306 -128.57 21.72 65.08
N SER A 307 -129.39 22.49 64.37
CA SER A 307 -129.05 23.04 63.05
C SER A 307 -127.90 24.04 63.13
N LEU A 308 -127.89 24.94 64.11
CA LEU A 308 -126.79 25.88 64.36
C LEU A 308 -125.48 25.16 64.68
N LEU A 309 -125.53 24.10 65.47
CA LEU A 309 -124.35 23.26 65.74
C LEU A 309 -123.82 22.59 64.46
N GLN A 310 -124.71 22.10 63.59
CA GLN A 310 -124.33 21.55 62.28
C GLN A 310 -123.74 22.62 61.36
N TYR A 311 -124.32 23.83 61.31
CA TYR A 311 -123.76 24.95 60.55
C TYR A 311 -122.37 25.34 61.07
N GLN A 312 -122.15 25.39 62.38
CA GLN A 312 -120.83 25.67 62.95
C GLN A 312 -119.83 24.57 62.57
N GLN A 313 -120.19 23.29 62.71
CA GLN A 313 -119.33 22.17 62.27
C GLN A 313 -119.03 22.21 60.76
N CYS A 314 -119.94 22.73 59.93
CA CYS A 314 -119.67 22.94 58.50
C CYS A 314 -118.71 24.11 58.26
N LEU A 315 -118.84 25.23 58.98
CA LEU A 315 -117.88 26.34 58.92
C LEU A 315 -116.49 25.92 59.39
N ASP A 316 -116.39 25.17 60.48
CA ASP A 316 -115.13 24.64 61.00
C ASP A 316 -114.47 23.69 59.98
N LYS A 317 -115.25 22.84 59.31
CA LYS A 317 -114.76 21.98 58.21
C LYS A 317 -114.29 22.78 57.00
N ILE A 318 -115.03 23.82 56.61
CA ILE A 318 -114.66 24.71 55.50
C ILE A 318 -113.33 25.39 55.82
N SER A 319 -113.16 25.99 57.00
CA SER A 319 -111.90 26.64 57.38
C SER A 319 -110.72 25.67 57.43
N ASN A 320 -110.91 24.43 57.91
CA ASN A 320 -109.87 23.41 57.87
C ASN A 320 -109.49 22.98 56.44
N LEU A 321 -110.45 22.95 55.51
CA LEU A 321 -110.21 22.69 54.09
C LEU A 321 -109.53 23.87 53.40
N GLU A 322 -109.94 25.11 53.66
CA GLU A 322 -109.31 26.34 53.16
C GLU A 322 -107.84 26.44 53.59
N ASN A 323 -107.56 26.19 54.88
CA ASN A 323 -106.20 26.14 55.40
C ASN A 323 -105.37 25.03 54.71
N SER A 324 -105.95 23.84 54.53
CA SER A 324 -105.29 22.71 53.87
C SER A 324 -105.02 22.98 52.39
N ILE A 325 -105.94 23.65 51.68
CA ILE A 325 -105.78 24.10 50.30
C ILE A 325 -104.71 25.19 50.21
N SER A 326 -104.67 26.14 51.15
CA SER A 326 -103.65 27.20 51.20
C SER A 326 -102.24 26.63 51.40
N CYS A 327 -102.08 25.65 52.32
CA CYS A 327 -100.83 24.91 52.47
C CYS A 327 -100.45 24.17 51.18
N ALA A 328 -101.37 23.40 50.58
CA ALA A 328 -101.11 22.65 49.35
C ALA A 328 -100.78 23.56 48.15
N GLN A 329 -101.39 24.75 48.06
CA GLN A 329 -101.06 25.77 47.05
C GLN A 329 -99.65 26.35 47.25
N LYS A 330 -99.26 26.62 48.50
CA LYS A 330 -97.90 27.08 48.83
C LYS A 330 -96.85 26.00 48.51
N ASP A 331 -97.11 24.76 48.90
CA ASP A 331 -96.23 23.62 48.61
C ASP A 331 -96.11 23.36 47.10
N ALA A 332 -97.22 23.49 46.35
CA ALA A 332 -97.22 23.41 44.89
C ALA A 332 -96.42 24.55 44.24
N GLY A 333 -96.47 25.76 44.79
CA GLY A 333 -95.63 26.89 44.38
C GLY A 333 -94.14 26.59 44.59
N GLU A 334 -93.75 26.16 45.79
CA GLU A 334 -92.36 25.80 46.10
C GLU A 334 -91.85 24.61 45.26
N LEU A 335 -92.73 23.68 44.86
CA LEU A 335 -92.41 22.60 43.93
C LEU A 335 -92.24 23.11 42.49
N ASN A 336 -93.06 24.06 42.03
CA ASN A 336 -92.94 24.69 40.72
C ASN A 336 -91.66 25.53 40.59
N ASP A 337 -91.30 26.29 41.62
CA ASP A 337 -90.06 27.07 41.67
C ASP A 337 -88.83 26.14 41.69
N ARG A 338 -88.93 25.00 42.38
CA ARG A 338 -87.90 23.96 42.36
C ARG A 338 -87.80 23.26 41.01
N ALA A 339 -88.92 23.00 40.34
CA ALA A 339 -88.95 22.39 39.02
C ALA A 339 -88.35 23.31 37.95
N SER A 340 -88.79 24.57 37.87
CA SER A 340 -88.24 25.55 36.92
C SER A 340 -86.75 25.84 37.17
N LYS A 341 -86.30 25.89 38.44
CA LYS A 341 -84.87 25.95 38.76
C LYS A 341 -84.13 24.70 38.25
N ALA A 342 -84.65 23.50 38.47
CA ALA A 342 -84.07 22.26 37.96
C ALA A 342 -84.05 22.19 36.42
N GLU A 343 -85.06 22.73 35.72
CA GLU A 343 -85.08 22.85 34.26
C GLU A 343 -83.99 23.81 33.74
N THR A 344 -83.79 24.96 34.40
CA THR A 344 -82.70 25.89 34.00
C THR A 344 -81.32 25.29 34.27
N GLU A 345 -81.13 24.58 35.38
CA GLU A 345 -79.89 23.86 35.69
C GLU A 345 -79.63 22.71 34.70
N ALA A 346 -80.65 21.91 34.35
CA ALA A 346 -80.56 20.87 33.33
C ALA A 346 -80.28 21.45 31.94
N GLY A 347 -80.86 22.61 31.61
CA GLY A 347 -80.59 23.35 30.37
C GLY A 347 -79.13 23.83 30.28
N ALA A 348 -78.60 24.39 31.37
CA ALA A 348 -77.19 24.79 31.45
C ALA A 348 -76.24 23.59 31.34
N LEU A 349 -76.48 22.52 32.11
CA LEU A 349 -75.70 21.28 32.04
C LEU A 349 -75.73 20.64 30.65
N LYS A 350 -76.84 20.77 29.92
CA LYS A 350 -76.95 20.29 28.52
C LYS A 350 -76.10 21.13 27.56
N GLN A 351 -76.03 22.45 27.75
CA GLN A 351 -75.16 23.34 26.98
C GLN A 351 -73.67 23.09 27.27
N ASP A 352 -73.32 22.87 28.54
CA ASP A 352 -71.98 22.46 28.95
C ASP A 352 -71.60 21.10 28.34
N LEU A 353 -72.51 20.14 28.32
CA LEU A 353 -72.31 18.83 27.67
C LEU A 353 -72.04 18.95 26.17
N THR A 354 -72.78 19.81 25.44
CA THR A 354 -72.49 20.07 24.02
C THR A 354 -71.14 20.74 23.84
N ARG A 355 -70.81 21.76 24.64
CA ARG A 355 -69.51 22.45 24.53
C ARG A 355 -68.34 21.49 24.77
N VAL A 356 -68.42 20.63 25.80
CA VAL A 356 -67.37 19.63 26.09
C VAL A 356 -67.31 18.53 25.02
N ALA A 357 -68.42 18.21 24.34
CA ALA A 357 -68.40 17.32 23.18
C ALA A 357 -67.67 17.96 21.98
N ASP A 358 -67.96 19.23 21.68
CA ASP A 358 -67.32 20.00 20.61
C ASP A 358 -65.81 20.20 20.89
N GLU A 359 -65.45 20.56 22.12
CA GLU A 359 -64.06 20.68 22.59
C GLU A 359 -63.29 19.35 22.45
N LYS A 360 -63.93 18.22 22.81
CA LYS A 360 -63.37 16.88 22.64
C LYS A 360 -63.17 16.51 21.15
N GLU A 361 -64.13 16.84 20.29
CA GLU A 361 -64.02 16.53 18.85
C GLU A 361 -62.94 17.38 18.17
N ALA A 362 -62.83 18.66 18.55
CA ALA A 362 -61.72 19.53 18.14
C ALA A 362 -60.35 19.00 18.61
N ALA A 363 -60.24 18.55 19.87
CA ALA A 363 -59.01 17.94 20.38
C ALA A 363 -58.65 16.62 19.66
N LEU A 364 -59.65 15.80 19.32
CA LEU A 364 -59.45 14.59 18.52
C LEU A 364 -59.03 14.89 17.07
N ALA A 365 -59.52 15.98 16.47
CA ALA A 365 -59.08 16.45 15.16
C ALA A 365 -57.62 16.92 15.19
N GLN A 366 -57.23 17.71 16.20
CA GLN A 366 -55.84 18.12 16.42
C GLN A 366 -54.92 16.92 16.64
N TYR A 367 -55.32 15.94 17.47
CA TYR A 367 -54.55 14.74 17.72
C TYR A 367 -54.31 13.91 16.45
N LYS A 368 -55.32 13.76 15.58
CA LYS A 368 -55.15 13.13 14.26
C LYS A 368 -54.16 13.89 13.38
N GLN A 369 -54.24 15.22 13.34
CA GLN A 369 -53.31 16.05 12.58
C GLN A 369 -51.86 15.95 13.11
N CYS A 370 -51.69 15.81 14.43
CA CYS A 370 -50.38 15.54 15.03
C CYS A 370 -49.84 14.15 14.62
N LEU A 371 -50.67 13.10 14.63
CA LEU A 371 -50.26 11.76 14.17
C LEU A 371 -49.89 11.75 12.68
N GLU A 372 -50.68 12.41 11.83
CA GLU A 372 -50.37 12.56 10.41
C GLU A 372 -49.06 13.30 10.19
N MET A 373 -48.79 14.37 10.96
CA MET A 373 -47.52 15.09 10.89
C MET A 373 -46.34 14.28 11.44
N ILE A 374 -46.54 13.41 12.44
CA ILE A 374 -45.52 12.47 12.94
C ILE A 374 -45.17 11.45 11.85
N SER A 375 -46.15 10.78 11.23
CA SER A 375 -45.91 9.86 10.11
C SER A 375 -45.15 10.55 8.97
N ASN A 376 -45.56 11.77 8.60
CA ASN A 376 -44.88 12.60 7.61
C ASN A 376 -43.46 13.06 8.00
N LEU A 377 -43.04 12.90 9.26
CA LEU A 377 -41.68 13.15 9.73
C LEU A 377 -40.87 11.85 9.82
N GLU A 378 -41.51 10.75 10.25
CA GLU A 378 -40.93 9.39 10.26
C GLU A 378 -40.53 8.97 8.83
N ASP A 379 -41.41 9.16 7.84
CA ASP A 379 -41.09 8.90 6.42
C ASP A 379 -39.89 9.72 5.91
N LYS A 380 -39.75 10.97 6.37
CA LYS A 380 -38.63 11.85 6.00
C LYS A 380 -37.33 11.43 6.69
N ILE A 381 -37.41 11.01 7.95
CA ILE A 381 -36.27 10.47 8.70
C ILE A 381 -35.76 9.20 8.01
N LEU A 382 -36.65 8.25 7.70
CA LEU A 382 -36.31 7.03 6.96
C LEU A 382 -35.66 7.34 5.60
N HIS A 383 -36.14 8.34 4.86
CA HIS A 383 -35.53 8.73 3.59
C HIS A 383 -34.13 9.32 3.76
N VAL A 384 -33.93 10.18 4.77
CA VAL A 384 -32.64 10.80 5.09
C VAL A 384 -31.65 9.77 5.63
N GLU A 385 -32.09 8.81 6.45
CA GLU A 385 -31.29 7.67 6.90
C GLU A 385 -30.85 6.79 5.73
N GLU A 386 -31.73 6.56 4.76
CA GLU A 386 -31.42 5.76 3.56
C GLU A 386 -30.49 6.52 2.58
N ASP A 387 -30.61 7.84 2.46
CA ASP A 387 -29.62 8.67 1.76
C ASP A 387 -28.26 8.65 2.48
N ALA A 388 -28.26 8.76 3.82
CA ALA A 388 -27.05 8.69 4.63
C ALA A 388 -26.37 7.31 4.52
N ARG A 389 -27.14 6.21 4.52
CA ARG A 389 -26.63 4.85 4.26
C ARG A 389 -25.96 4.78 2.89
N ARG A 390 -26.63 5.24 1.84
CA ARG A 390 -26.10 5.27 0.47
C ARG A 390 -24.91 6.23 0.29
N ILE A 391 -24.77 7.27 1.11
CA ILE A 391 -23.57 8.12 1.13
C ILE A 391 -22.42 7.40 1.84
N ASN A 392 -22.67 6.80 3.01
CA ASN A 392 -21.67 6.04 3.76
C ASN A 392 -21.13 4.84 2.96
N GLU A 393 -21.97 4.10 2.25
CA GLU A 393 -21.54 3.03 1.35
C GLU A 393 -20.61 3.52 0.22
N ARG A 394 -20.82 4.73 -0.31
CA ARG A 394 -19.94 5.32 -1.32
C ARG A 394 -18.63 5.79 -0.69
N ALA A 395 -18.68 6.35 0.52
CA ALA A 395 -17.48 6.75 1.26
C ALA A 395 -16.57 5.53 1.53
N VAL A 396 -17.11 4.44 2.09
CA VAL A 396 -16.34 3.20 2.35
C VAL A 396 -15.75 2.59 1.06
N LYS A 397 -16.48 2.65 -0.07
CA LYS A 397 -15.95 2.20 -1.37
C LYS A 397 -14.79 3.10 -1.85
N ALA A 398 -14.94 4.42 -1.77
CA ALA A 398 -13.90 5.38 -2.12
C ALA A 398 -12.67 5.30 -1.19
N GLU A 399 -12.86 5.04 0.10
CA GLU A 399 -11.77 4.81 1.07
C GLU A 399 -10.98 3.54 0.71
N HIS A 400 -11.66 2.46 0.31
CA HIS A 400 -11.00 1.24 -0.15
C HIS A 400 -10.24 1.44 -1.47
N GLU A 401 -10.84 2.14 -2.45
CA GLU A 401 -10.16 2.54 -3.69
C GLU A 401 -8.92 3.39 -3.39
N VAL A 402 -9.03 4.39 -2.51
CA VAL A 402 -7.89 5.20 -2.07
C VAL A 402 -6.80 4.37 -1.37
N GLU A 403 -7.15 3.39 -0.55
CA GLU A 403 -6.17 2.53 0.13
C GLU A 403 -5.44 1.60 -0.84
N THR A 404 -6.16 1.01 -1.82
CA THR A 404 -5.51 0.21 -2.88
C THR A 404 -4.60 1.07 -3.78
N LEU A 405 -4.98 2.33 -4.06
CA LEU A 405 -4.11 3.28 -4.77
C LEU A 405 -2.86 3.67 -3.96
N LYS A 406 -2.95 3.85 -2.63
CA LYS A 406 -1.77 4.06 -1.78
C LYS A 406 -0.81 2.87 -1.86
N GLN A 407 -1.33 1.64 -1.82
CA GLN A 407 -0.53 0.42 -1.92
C GLN A 407 0.19 0.34 -3.27
N ALA A 408 -0.50 0.63 -4.38
CA ALA A 408 0.09 0.68 -5.71
C ALA A 408 1.15 1.80 -5.86
N ILE A 409 0.96 2.96 -5.21
CA ILE A 409 1.95 4.04 -5.17
C ILE A 409 3.19 3.63 -4.34
N ALA A 410 3.00 2.89 -3.25
CA ALA A 410 4.11 2.37 -2.44
C ALA A 410 4.98 1.39 -3.25
N THR A 411 4.37 0.39 -3.91
CA THR A 411 5.10 -0.57 -4.75
C THR A 411 5.78 0.10 -5.94
N LEU A 412 5.11 1.06 -6.61
CA LEU A 412 5.74 1.85 -7.69
C LEU A 412 6.90 2.70 -7.19
N ASN A 413 6.87 3.20 -5.95
CA ASN A 413 8.01 3.91 -5.39
C ASN A 413 9.16 2.95 -5.05
N GLU A 414 8.88 1.77 -4.49
CA GLU A 414 9.89 0.72 -4.26
C GLU A 414 10.57 0.27 -5.57
N GLU A 415 9.78 0.05 -6.63
CA GLU A 415 10.29 -0.23 -7.99
C GLU A 415 11.15 0.92 -8.53
N LYS A 416 10.73 2.18 -8.31
CA LYS A 416 11.47 3.38 -8.75
C LYS A 416 12.80 3.56 -7.99
N GLU A 417 12.84 3.33 -6.68
CA GLU A 417 14.11 3.33 -5.92
C GLU A 417 15.01 2.17 -6.35
N ALA A 418 14.46 0.97 -6.59
CA ALA A 418 15.23 -0.17 -7.09
C ALA A 418 15.83 0.09 -8.48
N ALA A 419 15.07 0.74 -9.38
CA ALA A 419 15.54 1.15 -10.69
C ALA A 419 16.61 2.26 -10.61
N ALA A 420 16.49 3.20 -9.67
CA ALA A 420 17.52 4.21 -9.41
C ALA A 420 18.83 3.57 -8.93
N LEU A 421 18.76 2.64 -7.96
CA LEU A 421 19.93 1.90 -7.49
C LEU A 421 20.60 1.06 -8.60
N GLN A 422 19.82 0.48 -9.52
CA GLN A 422 20.37 -0.21 -10.70
C GLN A 422 21.02 0.76 -11.69
N TYR A 423 20.48 1.97 -11.85
CA TYR A 423 21.05 3.02 -12.70
C TYR A 423 22.38 3.53 -12.12
N ASP A 424 22.46 3.77 -10.82
CA ASP A 424 23.70 4.19 -10.14
C ASP A 424 24.79 3.11 -10.24
N GLN A 425 24.43 1.83 -10.07
CA GLN A 425 25.36 0.70 -10.29
C GLN A 425 25.85 0.62 -11.74
N CYS A 426 24.99 0.94 -12.72
CA CYS A 426 25.40 1.06 -14.12
C CYS A 426 26.37 2.23 -14.33
N LEU A 427 26.16 3.40 -13.69
CA LEU A 427 27.07 4.54 -13.75
C LEU A 427 28.44 4.22 -13.14
N GLU A 428 28.50 3.62 -11.95
CA GLU A 428 29.77 3.18 -11.34
C GLU A 428 30.52 2.18 -12.25
N THR A 429 29.78 1.27 -12.88
CA THR A 429 30.35 0.30 -13.83
C THR A 429 30.90 0.99 -15.07
N ILE A 430 30.18 1.98 -15.62
CA ILE A 430 30.64 2.80 -16.76
C ILE A 430 31.91 3.56 -16.39
N SER A 431 31.94 4.30 -15.30
CA SER A 431 33.16 5.03 -14.89
C SER A 431 34.34 4.11 -14.56
N SER A 432 34.09 2.90 -14.07
CA SER A 432 35.13 1.87 -13.93
C SER A 432 35.69 1.41 -15.28
N LEU A 433 34.86 1.32 -16.33
CA LEU A 433 35.28 0.97 -17.68
C LEU A 433 35.96 2.14 -18.40
N GLU A 434 35.47 3.37 -18.25
CA GLU A 434 36.10 4.59 -18.76
C GLU A 434 37.51 4.77 -18.20
N HIS A 435 37.71 4.58 -16.90
CA HIS A 435 39.04 4.65 -16.29
C HIS A 435 39.98 3.56 -16.83
N LYS A 436 39.50 2.32 -16.98
CA LYS A 436 40.28 1.22 -17.58
C LYS A 436 40.65 1.51 -19.05
N LEU A 437 39.74 2.12 -19.81
CA LEU A 437 39.99 2.55 -21.19
C LEU A 437 41.05 3.67 -21.25
N SER A 438 41.02 4.64 -20.33
CA SER A 438 42.08 5.67 -20.22
C SER A 438 43.45 5.03 -19.99
N CYS A 439 43.57 4.14 -18.98
CA CYS A 439 44.84 3.48 -18.68
C CYS A 439 45.34 2.59 -19.84
N ALA A 440 44.43 1.89 -20.54
CA ALA A 440 44.78 1.11 -21.73
C ALA A 440 45.20 2.00 -22.92
N GLN A 441 44.59 3.19 -23.07
CA GLN A 441 44.96 4.17 -24.08
C GLN A 441 46.34 4.81 -23.76
N GLU A 442 46.60 5.14 -22.50
CA GLU A 442 47.90 5.66 -22.03
C GLU A 442 49.02 4.62 -22.25
N GLU A 443 48.75 3.34 -21.95
CA GLU A 443 49.69 2.24 -22.25
C GLU A 443 49.91 2.04 -23.76
N ALA A 444 48.85 2.12 -24.58
CA ALA A 444 48.98 2.05 -26.03
C ALA A 444 49.80 3.23 -26.60
N GLN A 445 49.64 4.44 -26.06
CA GLN A 445 50.45 5.61 -26.44
C GLN A 445 51.92 5.47 -26.01
N ARG A 446 52.18 4.90 -24.82
CA ARG A 446 53.53 4.56 -24.35
C ARG A 446 54.20 3.56 -25.29
N LEU A 447 53.52 2.44 -25.57
CA LEU A 447 54.03 1.39 -26.47
C LEU A 447 54.23 1.90 -27.91
N HIS A 448 53.36 2.78 -28.42
CA HIS A 448 53.57 3.42 -29.72
C HIS A 448 54.83 4.30 -29.74
N SER A 449 55.08 5.04 -28.66
CA SER A 449 56.30 5.85 -28.50
C SER A 449 57.57 4.98 -28.40
N GLU A 450 57.50 3.84 -27.70
CA GLU A 450 58.57 2.84 -27.64
C GLU A 450 58.84 2.20 -29.03
N ILE A 451 57.79 1.95 -29.83
CA ILE A 451 57.90 1.47 -31.21
C ILE A 451 58.57 2.53 -32.11
N ASP A 452 58.18 3.80 -32.02
CA ASP A 452 58.75 4.87 -32.85
C ASP A 452 60.24 5.12 -32.55
N ASP A 453 60.65 5.07 -31.27
CA ASP A 453 62.06 5.07 -30.85
C ASP A 453 62.80 3.82 -31.35
N GLY A 454 62.16 2.65 -31.30
CA GLY A 454 62.67 1.40 -31.89
C GLY A 454 62.89 1.50 -33.40
N VAL A 455 61.95 2.09 -34.14
CA VAL A 455 62.02 2.32 -35.59
C VAL A 455 63.10 3.36 -35.92
N ALA A 456 63.23 4.43 -35.13
CA ALA A 456 64.30 5.42 -35.30
C ALA A 456 65.69 4.79 -35.07
N LYS A 457 65.83 3.94 -34.05
CA LYS A 457 67.06 3.17 -33.78
C LYS A 457 67.36 2.16 -34.89
N LEU A 458 66.35 1.43 -35.38
CA LEU A 458 66.48 0.49 -36.50
C LEU A 458 66.96 1.21 -37.76
N LYS A 459 66.29 2.29 -38.16
CA LYS A 459 66.69 3.11 -39.32
C LYS A 459 68.11 3.67 -39.17
N GLY A 460 68.46 4.18 -37.98
CA GLY A 460 69.82 4.62 -37.65
C GLY A 460 70.87 3.49 -37.56
N SER A 461 70.46 2.23 -37.67
CA SER A 461 71.33 1.06 -37.87
C SER A 461 71.36 0.60 -39.33
N GLU A 462 70.23 0.65 -40.06
CA GLU A 462 70.15 0.42 -41.51
C GLU A 462 71.03 1.41 -42.28
N GLU A 463 70.97 2.70 -41.94
CA GLU A 463 71.83 3.74 -42.52
C GLU A 463 73.32 3.45 -42.28
N LYS A 464 73.70 2.85 -41.14
CA LYS A 464 75.07 2.40 -40.86
C LYS A 464 75.42 1.15 -41.67
N CYS A 465 74.50 0.20 -41.81
CA CYS A 465 74.70 -0.97 -42.67
C CYS A 465 74.91 -0.56 -44.14
N LEU A 466 74.12 0.39 -44.65
CA LEU A 466 74.28 0.95 -46.01
C LEU A 466 75.60 1.71 -46.19
N LEU A 467 76.10 2.38 -45.15
CA LEU A 467 77.43 3.01 -45.17
C LEU A 467 78.56 1.97 -45.18
N LEU A 468 78.44 0.92 -44.35
CA LEU A 468 79.39 -0.20 -44.34
C LEU A 468 79.36 -0.99 -45.66
N GLU A 469 78.19 -1.18 -46.25
CA GLU A 469 78.03 -1.84 -47.56
C GLU A 469 78.70 -1.04 -48.67
N LYS A 470 78.47 0.28 -48.75
CA LYS A 470 79.18 1.17 -49.69
C LYS A 470 80.70 1.16 -49.48
N SER A 471 81.15 1.14 -48.22
CA SER A 471 82.58 1.02 -47.90
C SER A 471 83.14 -0.33 -48.32
N ASN A 472 82.38 -1.42 -48.18
CA ASN A 472 82.79 -2.76 -48.59
C ASN A 472 82.83 -2.89 -50.13
N GLN A 473 81.82 -2.37 -50.84
CA GLN A 473 81.82 -2.23 -52.30
C GLN A 473 83.04 -1.42 -52.80
N THR A 474 83.38 -0.33 -52.11
CA THR A 474 84.58 0.48 -52.43
C THR A 474 85.87 -0.33 -52.24
N LEU A 475 86.00 -1.03 -51.10
CA LEU A 475 87.14 -1.91 -50.83
C LEU A 475 87.22 -3.10 -51.80
N GLN A 476 86.09 -3.61 -52.28
CA GLN A 476 86.03 -4.62 -53.34
C GLN A 476 86.56 -4.07 -54.66
N SER A 477 86.15 -2.87 -55.09
CA SER A 477 86.71 -2.21 -56.28
C SER A 477 88.21 -1.88 -56.15
N GLU A 478 88.68 -1.49 -54.97
CA GLU A 478 90.11 -1.33 -54.69
C GLU A 478 90.86 -2.67 -54.76
N LEU A 479 90.28 -3.75 -54.21
CA LEU A 479 90.85 -5.09 -54.28
C LEU A 479 90.90 -5.64 -55.71
N GLU A 480 89.84 -5.46 -56.50
CA GLU A 480 89.79 -5.83 -57.92
C GLU A 480 90.85 -5.07 -58.73
N SER A 481 91.03 -3.77 -58.48
CA SER A 481 92.09 -2.95 -59.09
C SER A 481 93.50 -3.42 -58.69
N LEU A 482 93.69 -3.82 -57.41
CA LEU A 482 94.95 -4.41 -56.94
C LEU A 482 95.20 -5.81 -57.51
N VAL A 483 94.16 -6.62 -57.73
CA VAL A 483 94.25 -7.93 -58.41
C VAL A 483 94.64 -7.72 -59.87
N GLN A 484 93.97 -6.84 -60.62
CA GLN A 484 94.33 -6.53 -62.01
C GLN A 484 95.76 -5.99 -62.14
N LYS A 485 96.22 -5.20 -61.14
CA LYS A 485 97.62 -4.77 -61.05
C LYS A 485 98.58 -5.93 -60.74
N MET A 486 98.20 -6.85 -59.87
CA MET A 486 98.98 -8.06 -59.56
C MET A 486 99.06 -9.01 -60.76
N GLU A 487 97.98 -9.16 -61.52
CA GLU A 487 97.91 -9.94 -62.75
C GLU A 487 98.86 -9.37 -63.81
N SER A 488 98.78 -8.06 -64.10
CA SER A 488 99.68 -7.41 -65.06
C SER A 488 101.15 -7.40 -64.61
N GLN A 489 101.44 -7.26 -63.31
CA GLN A 489 102.79 -7.49 -62.77
C GLN A 489 103.22 -8.97 -62.87
N GLY A 490 102.28 -9.91 -62.77
CA GLY A 490 102.49 -11.33 -63.00
C GLY A 490 102.82 -11.63 -64.46
N GLU A 491 102.08 -11.05 -65.41
CA GLU A 491 102.36 -11.13 -66.84
C GLU A 491 103.76 -10.59 -67.15
N GLU A 492 104.11 -9.39 -66.66
CA GLU A 492 105.45 -8.81 -66.79
C GLU A 492 106.51 -9.75 -66.22
N LEU A 493 106.31 -10.29 -65.02
CA LEU A 493 107.24 -11.24 -64.39
C LEU A 493 107.36 -12.55 -65.17
N THR A 494 106.29 -13.05 -65.80
CA THR A 494 106.40 -14.22 -66.70
C THR A 494 107.17 -13.89 -67.98
N GLU A 495 107.05 -12.67 -68.53
CA GLU A 495 107.86 -12.28 -69.69
C GLU A 495 109.31 -12.03 -69.28
N LYS A 496 109.60 -11.52 -68.08
CA LYS A 496 110.96 -11.48 -67.53
C LYS A 496 111.53 -12.88 -67.26
N GLN A 497 110.70 -13.84 -66.85
CA GLN A 497 111.11 -15.24 -66.77
C GLN A 497 111.38 -15.85 -68.16
N LYS A 498 110.62 -15.45 -69.19
CA LYS A 498 110.89 -15.81 -70.60
C LYS A 498 112.16 -15.13 -71.13
N GLU A 499 112.43 -13.86 -70.81
CA GLU A 499 113.69 -13.17 -71.11
C GLU A 499 114.89 -13.88 -70.46
N LEU A 500 114.80 -14.21 -69.18
CA LEU A 500 115.83 -14.96 -68.45
C LEU A 500 116.03 -16.36 -69.06
N GLY A 501 114.95 -17.03 -69.48
CA GLY A 501 115.04 -18.30 -70.20
C GLY A 501 115.77 -18.16 -71.53
N ARG A 502 115.44 -17.16 -72.34
CA ARG A 502 116.13 -16.84 -73.61
C ARG A 502 117.62 -16.54 -73.37
N LEU A 503 117.94 -15.69 -72.38
CA LEU A 503 119.31 -15.36 -71.99
C LEU A 503 120.08 -16.58 -71.49
N TRP A 504 119.44 -17.47 -70.72
CA TRP A 504 120.07 -18.71 -70.26
C TRP A 504 120.41 -19.64 -71.43
N THR A 505 119.52 -19.79 -72.42
CA THR A 505 119.82 -20.52 -73.66
C THR A 505 121.02 -19.90 -74.37
N CYS A 506 121.06 -18.58 -74.58
CA CYS A 506 122.21 -17.90 -75.19
C CYS A 506 123.51 -18.11 -74.38
N ILE A 507 123.45 -18.13 -73.05
CA ILE A 507 124.62 -18.43 -72.20
C ILE A 507 125.09 -19.88 -72.37
N GLN A 508 124.18 -20.84 -72.57
CA GLN A 508 124.57 -22.23 -72.88
C GLN A 508 125.10 -22.37 -74.32
N GLU A 509 124.59 -21.61 -75.28
CA GLU A 509 125.13 -21.54 -76.65
C GLU A 509 126.53 -20.92 -76.69
N GLU A 510 126.78 -19.84 -75.94
CA GLU A 510 128.14 -19.27 -75.77
C GLU A 510 129.06 -20.25 -75.04
N ARG A 511 128.57 -20.98 -74.02
CA ARG A 511 129.35 -22.05 -73.36
C ARG A 511 129.67 -23.21 -74.28
N LEU A 512 128.75 -23.59 -75.16
CA LEU A 512 128.98 -24.63 -76.17
C LEU A 512 130.00 -24.14 -77.21
N ARG A 513 129.85 -22.93 -77.75
CA ARG A 513 130.84 -22.33 -78.66
C ARG A 513 132.21 -22.12 -78.00
N PHE A 514 132.26 -21.84 -76.70
CA PHE A 514 133.52 -21.81 -75.95
C PHE A 514 134.13 -23.22 -75.81
N MET A 515 133.32 -24.26 -75.56
CA MET A 515 133.79 -25.65 -75.51
C MET A 515 134.28 -26.14 -76.88
N GLU A 516 133.58 -25.79 -77.96
CA GLU A 516 134.01 -26.03 -79.35
C GLU A 516 135.34 -25.33 -79.63
N ALA A 517 135.48 -24.04 -79.26
CA ALA A 517 136.73 -23.30 -79.40
C ALA A 517 137.88 -23.88 -78.55
N GLU A 518 137.59 -24.35 -77.32
CA GLU A 518 138.56 -25.02 -76.45
C GLU A 518 139.00 -26.37 -77.03
N THR A 519 138.10 -27.19 -77.58
CA THR A 519 138.48 -28.44 -78.27
C THR A 519 139.24 -28.19 -79.58
N ALA A 520 138.91 -27.10 -80.30
CA ALA A 520 139.68 -26.63 -81.45
C ALA A 520 141.09 -26.15 -81.04
N PHE A 521 141.21 -25.49 -79.88
CA PHE A 521 142.50 -25.07 -79.32
C PHE A 521 143.34 -26.28 -78.86
N GLN A 522 142.73 -27.26 -78.18
CA GLN A 522 143.40 -28.49 -77.76
C GLN A 522 143.85 -29.36 -78.96
N THR A 523 143.07 -29.42 -80.05
CA THR A 523 143.52 -30.08 -81.29
C THR A 523 144.61 -29.30 -82.01
N LEU A 524 144.59 -27.97 -81.99
CA LEU A 524 145.72 -27.13 -82.43
C LEU A 524 146.98 -27.36 -81.57
N GLN A 525 146.83 -27.49 -80.25
CA GLN A 525 147.93 -27.80 -79.34
C GLN A 525 148.49 -29.22 -79.59
N HIS A 526 147.63 -30.19 -79.90
CA HIS A 526 148.06 -31.52 -80.33
C HIS A 526 148.83 -31.47 -81.66
N LEU A 527 148.32 -30.78 -82.69
CA LEU A 527 149.03 -30.60 -83.96
C LEU A 527 150.36 -29.85 -83.76
N HIS A 528 150.42 -28.89 -82.84
CA HIS A 528 151.67 -28.21 -82.48
C HIS A 528 152.67 -29.15 -81.80
N SER A 529 152.21 -29.97 -80.85
CA SER A 529 153.05 -31.01 -80.22
C SER A 529 153.57 -32.01 -81.26
N GLN A 530 152.68 -32.50 -82.13
CA GLN A 530 153.01 -33.45 -83.19
C GLN A 530 154.02 -32.87 -84.18
N SER A 531 153.79 -31.66 -84.71
CA SER A 531 154.74 -31.00 -85.63
C SER A 531 156.08 -30.66 -84.96
N GLN A 532 156.09 -30.38 -83.64
CA GLN A 532 157.32 -30.22 -82.87
C GLN A 532 158.06 -31.57 -82.67
N GLU A 533 157.33 -32.69 -82.58
CA GLU A 533 157.89 -34.03 -82.46
C GLU A 533 158.38 -34.59 -83.80
N GLU A 534 157.67 -34.29 -84.90
CA GLU A 534 158.16 -34.48 -86.28
C GLU A 534 159.44 -33.66 -86.53
N LEU A 535 159.52 -32.42 -86.03
CA LEU A 535 160.76 -31.63 -86.03
C LEU A 535 161.90 -32.29 -85.22
N ARG A 536 161.61 -32.90 -84.06
CA ARG A 536 162.60 -33.68 -83.28
C ARG A 536 163.04 -34.94 -84.03
N SER A 537 162.12 -35.62 -84.73
CA SER A 537 162.46 -36.76 -85.59
C SER A 537 163.39 -36.32 -86.72
N LEU A 538 163.03 -35.26 -87.45
CA LEU A 538 163.82 -34.75 -88.57
C LEU A 538 165.21 -34.25 -88.14
N VAL A 539 165.33 -33.62 -86.96
CA VAL A 539 166.62 -33.26 -86.35
C VAL A 539 167.42 -34.51 -85.97
N SER A 540 166.77 -35.55 -85.45
CA SER A 540 167.43 -36.83 -85.12
C SER A 540 167.88 -37.58 -86.38
N GLU A 541 167.09 -37.55 -87.45
CA GLU A 541 167.44 -38.10 -88.77
C GLU A 541 168.60 -37.33 -89.41
N LEU A 542 168.62 -36.00 -89.29
CA LEU A 542 169.77 -35.17 -89.71
C LEU A 542 171.03 -35.48 -88.89
N GLN A 543 170.93 -35.69 -87.58
CA GLN A 543 172.06 -36.13 -86.75
C GLN A 543 172.53 -37.54 -87.10
N ASN A 544 171.61 -38.47 -87.39
CA ASN A 544 171.94 -39.84 -87.78
C ASN A 544 172.58 -39.87 -89.19
N GLY A 545 172.08 -39.05 -90.12
CA GLY A 545 172.69 -38.82 -91.43
C GLY A 545 174.08 -38.20 -91.33
N ALA A 546 174.29 -37.23 -90.45
CA ALA A 546 175.61 -36.66 -90.16
C ALA A 546 176.57 -37.69 -89.54
N LEU A 547 176.07 -38.59 -88.67
CA LEU A 547 176.82 -39.72 -88.13
C LEU A 547 177.28 -40.67 -89.25
N ILE A 548 176.38 -41.07 -90.16
CA ILE A 548 176.70 -41.90 -91.32
C ILE A 548 177.71 -41.22 -92.26
N LEU A 549 177.63 -39.90 -92.42
CA LEU A 549 178.56 -39.12 -93.24
C LEU A 549 179.97 -39.07 -92.61
N ASN A 550 180.05 -38.97 -91.29
CA ASN A 550 181.30 -39.05 -90.52
C ASN A 550 181.89 -40.48 -90.51
N ASP A 551 181.04 -41.51 -90.49
CA ASP A 551 181.43 -42.93 -90.65
C ASP A 551 181.94 -43.21 -92.08
N MET A 552 181.36 -42.56 -93.09
CA MET A 552 181.91 -42.54 -94.45
C MET A 552 183.25 -41.80 -94.53
N GLU A 553 183.38 -40.63 -93.90
CA GLU A 553 184.59 -39.80 -93.97
C GLU A 553 185.78 -40.46 -93.26
N THR A 554 185.58 -41.05 -92.09
CA THR A 554 186.60 -41.86 -91.40
C THR A 554 186.99 -43.12 -92.19
N ARG A 555 186.02 -43.80 -92.84
CA ARG A 555 186.29 -44.94 -93.73
C ARG A 555 187.04 -44.53 -95.00
N ASN A 556 186.79 -43.32 -95.51
CA ASN A 556 187.50 -42.75 -96.65
C ASN A 556 188.93 -42.33 -96.27
N GLN A 557 189.14 -41.76 -95.08
CA GLN A 557 190.47 -41.50 -94.54
C GLN A 557 191.28 -42.80 -94.38
N GLY A 558 190.67 -43.87 -93.86
CA GLY A 558 191.32 -45.19 -93.79
C GLY A 558 191.74 -45.72 -95.16
N LEU A 559 190.93 -45.53 -96.20
CA LEU A 559 191.30 -45.87 -97.58
C LEU A 559 192.45 -45.00 -98.13
N VAL A 560 192.51 -43.72 -97.76
CA VAL A 560 193.64 -42.82 -98.11
C VAL A 560 194.94 -43.27 -97.43
N ASP A 561 194.87 -43.66 -96.16
CA ASP A 561 196.03 -44.12 -95.40
C ASP A 561 196.54 -45.48 -95.93
N GLU A 562 195.64 -46.39 -96.30
CA GLU A 562 196.00 -47.67 -96.94
C GLU A 562 196.66 -47.44 -98.32
N VAL A 563 196.17 -46.47 -99.11
CA VAL A 563 196.78 -46.07 -100.40
C VAL A 563 198.15 -45.41 -100.20
N GLN A 564 198.32 -44.58 -99.18
CA GLN A 564 199.61 -43.96 -98.86
C GLN A 564 200.64 -45.01 -98.41
N LYS A 565 200.24 -46.01 -97.62
CA LYS A 565 201.06 -47.16 -97.24
C LYS A 565 201.48 -48.01 -98.44
N VAL A 566 200.56 -48.38 -99.33
CA VAL A 566 200.87 -49.11 -100.59
C VAL A 566 201.84 -48.31 -101.48
N LYS A 567 201.74 -46.98 -101.48
CA LYS A 567 202.63 -46.07 -102.22
C LYS A 567 204.03 -45.98 -101.60
N GLU A 568 204.17 -46.16 -100.28
CA GLU A 568 205.46 -46.24 -99.59
C GLU A 568 206.12 -47.63 -99.74
N GLU A 569 205.33 -48.71 -99.71
CA GLU A 569 205.77 -50.07 -100.07
C GLU A 569 206.28 -50.14 -101.54
N ASN A 570 205.58 -49.49 -102.47
CA ASN A 570 206.01 -49.40 -103.87
C ASN A 570 207.30 -48.56 -104.03
N LYS A 571 207.55 -47.62 -103.12
CA LYS A 571 208.79 -46.82 -103.08
C LYS A 571 209.98 -47.65 -102.59
N SER A 572 209.81 -48.51 -101.59
CA SER A 572 210.87 -49.43 -101.13
C SER A 572 211.16 -50.52 -102.18
N LEU A 573 210.14 -51.01 -102.89
CA LEU A 573 210.31 -51.89 -104.06
C LEU A 573 211.10 -51.21 -105.19
N SER A 574 210.88 -49.91 -105.44
CA SER A 574 211.65 -49.13 -106.43
C SER A 574 213.14 -49.05 -106.09
N GLU A 575 213.48 -48.79 -104.81
CA GLU A 575 214.87 -48.74 -104.34
C GLU A 575 215.55 -50.12 -104.39
N LEU A 576 214.81 -51.19 -104.07
CA LEU A 576 215.28 -52.58 -104.21
C LEU A 576 215.47 -53.00 -105.68
N ASN A 577 214.64 -52.48 -106.60
CA ASN A 577 214.78 -52.71 -108.04
C ASN A 577 215.99 -51.95 -108.61
N LEU A 578 216.28 -50.74 -108.11
CA LEU A 578 217.51 -50.00 -108.42
C LEU A 578 218.77 -50.73 -107.92
N SER A 579 218.75 -51.33 -106.73
CA SER A 579 219.90 -52.12 -106.23
C SER A 579 220.09 -53.42 -107.03
N SER A 580 219.00 -54.09 -107.40
CA SER A 580 219.01 -55.26 -108.30
C SER A 580 219.60 -54.91 -109.67
N SER A 581 219.15 -53.81 -110.27
CA SER A 581 219.67 -53.30 -111.55
C SER A 581 221.17 -52.99 -111.51
N MET A 582 221.66 -52.41 -110.42
CA MET A 582 223.10 -52.16 -110.22
C MET A 582 223.90 -53.46 -110.15
N SER A 583 223.38 -54.50 -109.47
CA SER A 583 224.00 -55.83 -109.38
C SER A 583 224.02 -56.55 -110.73
N ILE A 584 222.93 -56.48 -111.50
CA ILE A 584 222.85 -57.01 -112.87
C ILE A 584 223.88 -56.34 -113.78
N LYS A 585 224.11 -55.04 -113.61
CA LYS A 585 225.09 -54.30 -114.42
C LYS A 585 226.54 -54.75 -114.15
N ASN A 586 226.92 -54.94 -112.89
CA ASN A 586 228.24 -55.48 -112.53
C ASN A 586 228.46 -56.88 -113.14
N LEU A 587 227.44 -57.75 -113.09
CA LEU A 587 227.50 -59.08 -113.71
C LEU A 587 227.61 -59.02 -115.25
N GLN A 588 227.02 -58.00 -115.88
CA GLN A 588 227.15 -57.77 -117.32
C GLN A 588 228.56 -57.30 -117.71
N ASP A 589 229.21 -56.47 -116.89
CA ASP A 589 230.59 -56.03 -117.11
C ASP A 589 231.60 -57.19 -116.90
N GLU A 590 231.38 -58.09 -115.92
CA GLU A 590 232.15 -59.34 -115.78
C GLU A 590 231.99 -60.27 -117.01
N ILE A 591 230.76 -60.41 -117.53
CA ILE A 591 230.49 -61.18 -118.77
C ILE A 591 231.21 -60.55 -119.97
N LEU A 592 231.36 -59.23 -120.01
CA LEU A 592 232.06 -58.52 -121.08
C LEU A 592 233.57 -58.82 -121.03
N ILE A 593 234.18 -58.78 -119.85
CA ILE A 593 235.58 -59.16 -119.62
C ILE A 593 235.83 -60.63 -119.99
N LEU A 594 234.95 -61.55 -119.55
CA LEU A 594 235.03 -62.98 -119.88
C LEU A 594 234.96 -63.23 -121.41
N ARG A 595 234.08 -62.51 -122.13
CA ARG A 595 234.00 -62.58 -123.60
C ARG A 595 235.24 -62.01 -124.30
N GLU A 596 235.88 -60.99 -123.75
CA GLU A 596 237.14 -60.44 -124.27
C GLU A 596 238.30 -61.44 -124.11
N THR A 597 238.30 -62.24 -123.04
CA THR A 597 239.30 -63.32 -122.84
C THR A 597 239.04 -64.54 -123.73
N VAL A 598 237.78 -64.92 -123.96
CA VAL A 598 237.43 -66.01 -124.90
C VAL A 598 237.87 -65.68 -126.32
N ARG A 599 237.57 -64.46 -126.81
CA ARG A 599 237.92 -64.04 -128.18
C ARG A 599 239.42 -64.13 -128.47
N LYS A 600 240.26 -63.81 -127.48
CA LYS A 600 241.74 -63.90 -127.61
C LYS A 600 242.23 -65.34 -127.66
N LEU A 601 241.61 -66.24 -126.89
CA LEU A 601 241.92 -67.69 -126.94
C LEU A 601 241.46 -68.30 -128.28
N GLU A 602 240.38 -67.80 -128.88
CA GLU A 602 239.91 -68.24 -130.20
C GLU A 602 240.86 -67.80 -131.33
N GLU A 603 241.29 -66.53 -131.34
CA GLU A 603 242.32 -66.02 -132.26
C GLU A 603 243.66 -66.79 -132.13
N GLU A 604 244.07 -67.11 -130.90
CA GLU A 604 245.31 -67.86 -130.62
C GLU A 604 245.21 -69.35 -131.01
N VAL A 605 244.01 -69.93 -131.12
CA VAL A 605 243.78 -71.29 -131.62
C VAL A 605 243.82 -71.35 -133.15
N GLU A 606 243.19 -70.42 -133.86
CA GLU A 606 243.07 -70.51 -135.32
C GLU A 606 244.41 -70.26 -136.05
N ILE A 607 245.24 -69.33 -135.54
CA ILE A 607 246.62 -69.13 -136.03
C ILE A 607 247.46 -70.42 -135.93
N ARG A 608 247.18 -71.28 -134.94
CA ARG A 608 247.85 -72.57 -134.76
C ARG A 608 247.34 -73.66 -135.71
N VAL A 609 246.08 -73.56 -136.17
CA VAL A 609 245.52 -74.42 -137.21
C VAL A 609 246.15 -74.11 -138.57
N ASP A 610 246.34 -72.83 -138.91
CA ASP A 610 246.98 -72.45 -140.18
C ASP A 610 248.47 -72.80 -140.22
N GLN A 611 249.19 -72.66 -139.09
CA GLN A 611 250.57 -73.18 -138.96
C GLN A 611 250.64 -74.69 -139.23
N ARG A 612 249.69 -75.48 -138.71
CA ARG A 612 249.60 -76.92 -139.01
C ARG A 612 249.37 -77.17 -140.51
N ASN A 613 248.49 -76.40 -141.15
CA ASN A 613 248.14 -76.57 -142.55
C ASN A 613 249.33 -76.30 -143.48
N ALA A 614 250.15 -75.27 -143.19
CA ALA A 614 251.37 -74.98 -143.95
C ALA A 614 252.38 -76.16 -143.88
N LEU A 615 252.64 -76.69 -142.68
CA LEU A 615 253.53 -77.83 -142.47
C LEU A 615 253.02 -79.12 -143.17
N GLN A 616 251.70 -79.32 -143.20
CA GLN A 616 251.07 -80.44 -143.92
C GLN A 616 251.40 -80.42 -145.42
N GLN A 617 251.57 -79.22 -145.99
CA GLN A 617 251.88 -79.00 -147.40
C GLN A 617 253.36 -79.25 -147.72
N GLU A 618 254.29 -78.76 -146.88
CA GLU A 618 255.73 -79.01 -147.05
C GLU A 618 256.07 -80.52 -146.98
N ILE A 619 255.42 -81.26 -146.07
CA ILE A 619 255.57 -82.72 -145.94
C ILE A 619 255.23 -83.46 -147.23
N TYR A 620 254.33 -82.95 -148.07
CA TYR A 620 254.01 -83.59 -149.34
C TYR A 620 255.08 -83.32 -150.41
N CYS A 621 255.56 -82.08 -150.53
CA CYS A 621 256.64 -81.71 -151.46
C CYS A 621 257.93 -82.51 -151.18
N LEU A 622 258.34 -82.58 -149.91
CA LEU A 622 259.51 -83.37 -149.48
C LEU A 622 259.37 -84.87 -149.79
N LYS A 623 258.14 -85.37 -149.98
CA LYS A 623 257.88 -86.78 -150.29
C LYS A 623 258.08 -87.12 -151.77
N GLU A 624 257.99 -86.14 -152.68
CA GLU A 624 258.48 -86.30 -154.06
C GLU A 624 260.02 -86.33 -154.07
N GLU A 625 260.66 -85.36 -153.42
CA GLU A 625 262.13 -85.24 -153.39
C GLU A 625 262.82 -86.47 -152.78
N LEU A 626 262.31 -87.00 -151.67
CA LEU A 626 262.89 -88.19 -151.02
C LEU A 626 262.84 -89.42 -151.94
N ASN A 627 261.79 -89.56 -152.77
CA ASN A 627 261.64 -90.72 -153.66
C ASN A 627 262.57 -90.63 -154.88
N ASP A 628 262.86 -89.43 -155.35
CA ASP A 628 263.90 -89.19 -156.36
C ASP A 628 265.33 -89.29 -155.79
N LEU A 629 265.53 -89.01 -154.50
CA LEU A 629 266.80 -89.26 -153.81
C LEU A 629 267.02 -90.76 -153.56
N ASN A 630 265.97 -91.53 -153.25
CA ASN A 630 266.09 -92.97 -153.01
C ASN A 630 266.54 -93.75 -154.27
N LYS A 631 266.13 -93.29 -155.47
CA LYS A 631 266.70 -93.78 -156.75
C LYS A 631 268.22 -93.61 -156.83
N LYS A 632 268.76 -92.53 -156.25
CA LYS A 632 270.19 -92.20 -156.29
C LYS A 632 270.98 -92.95 -155.23
N HIS A 633 270.45 -93.12 -154.01
CA HIS A 633 271.19 -93.85 -152.97
C HIS A 633 271.28 -95.34 -153.26
N GLN A 634 270.26 -95.99 -153.83
CA GLN A 634 270.37 -97.39 -154.23
C GLN A 634 271.40 -97.61 -155.34
N ALA A 635 271.58 -96.64 -156.25
CA ALA A 635 272.65 -96.62 -157.24
C ALA A 635 274.03 -96.21 -156.67
N MET A 636 274.08 -95.83 -155.39
CA MET A 636 275.25 -95.39 -154.63
C MET A 636 275.33 -96.18 -153.30
N LEU A 637 275.26 -97.52 -153.43
CA LEU A 637 275.52 -98.49 -152.36
C LEU A 637 276.14 -99.81 -152.88
N GLU A 638 275.81 -100.22 -154.11
CA GLU A 638 276.40 -101.43 -154.74
C GLU A 638 277.76 -101.17 -155.41
N GLN A 639 278.08 -99.92 -155.75
CA GLN A 639 279.20 -99.57 -156.63
C GLN A 639 280.53 -99.59 -155.88
N VAL A 640 280.49 -99.42 -154.57
CA VAL A 640 281.67 -99.17 -153.74
C VAL A 640 281.88 -100.25 -152.67
N GLU A 641 280.87 -101.09 -152.37
CA GLU A 641 281.06 -102.39 -151.67
C GLU A 641 281.80 -103.44 -152.52
N SER A 642 282.12 -103.13 -153.79
CA SER A 642 282.63 -104.11 -154.77
C SER A 642 284.03 -103.84 -155.34
N VAL A 643 284.67 -102.69 -155.05
CA VAL A 643 285.86 -102.20 -155.80
C VAL A 643 287.15 -101.95 -154.97
N GLY A 644 287.37 -102.35 -153.70
CA GLY A 644 286.58 -103.16 -152.77
C GLY A 644 285.63 -102.41 -151.81
N LEU A 645 285.78 -101.14 -151.43
CA LEU A 645 286.89 -100.19 -151.60
C LEU A 645 287.24 -99.58 -150.22
N ASP A 646 286.83 -98.34 -149.97
CA ASP A 646 286.32 -97.83 -148.68
C ASP A 646 284.81 -97.56 -148.93
N PRO A 647 283.87 -97.73 -147.98
CA PRO A 647 282.47 -98.06 -148.30
C PRO A 647 281.56 -96.87 -148.68
N GLU A 648 280.57 -97.13 -149.55
CA GLU A 648 279.31 -96.36 -149.60
C GLU A 648 278.50 -96.66 -148.32
N CYS A 649 278.03 -95.69 -147.53
CA CYS A 649 278.21 -94.24 -147.64
C CYS A 649 277.86 -93.53 -146.31
N LEU A 650 278.44 -92.33 -146.09
CA LEU A 650 277.88 -91.18 -145.34
C LEU A 650 277.69 -91.31 -143.79
N VAL A 651 278.27 -90.39 -143.00
CA VAL A 651 277.63 -89.20 -142.34
C VAL A 651 277.26 -89.49 -140.86
N ILE A 652 277.69 -88.76 -139.82
CA ILE A 652 278.01 -87.32 -139.56
C ILE A 652 276.75 -86.47 -139.27
N CYS A 653 276.93 -85.36 -138.55
CA CYS A 653 275.90 -84.49 -137.97
C CYS A 653 275.08 -85.17 -136.84
N GLU A 654 274.65 -84.50 -135.76
CA GLU A 654 274.28 -83.09 -135.54
C GLU A 654 272.99 -82.66 -136.27
N GLY A 655 272.39 -81.55 -135.82
CA GLY A 655 270.98 -81.21 -136.11
C GLY A 655 270.09 -81.50 -134.89
N ILE A 656 270.33 -80.89 -133.73
CA ILE A 656 269.94 -79.52 -133.36
C ILE A 656 268.42 -79.36 -133.20
N THR A 657 267.99 -79.28 -131.93
CA THR A 657 266.69 -78.74 -131.42
C THR A 657 265.38 -79.46 -131.80
N GLY A 658 264.32 -79.35 -130.99
CA GLY A 658 264.23 -78.68 -129.68
C GLY A 658 262.85 -78.83 -129.03
#